data_AF-A0A7K1KPN3-F1
#
_entry.id   AF-A0A7K1KPN3-F1
#
_cell.length_a   1.000
_cell.length_b   1.000
_cell.length_c   1.000
_cell.angle_alpha   90.00
_cell.angle_beta   90.00
_cell.angle_gamma   90.00
#
_symmetry.space_group_name_H-M   'P 1'
#
loop_
_entity.id
_entity.type
_entity.pdbx_description
1 polymer ?
#
loop_
_entity_poly.entity_id
_entity_poly.type
_entity_poly.pdbx_seq_one_letter_code
_entity_poly.pdbx_strand_id
1 'polypeptide(L)'
;MNISFRLIGSIVLVFLIIVGMFTATWVVTSSQESDSLVINIAGRQRMLAEKLGKETMAFGMSRDAALRGQIEVTLGLFESSLAALVASGPVPLTLDPRGPKGELPAASREAKAQLLKVRQHWDAYRALVEQGVASGSPDVAGITARSAAVVAAMNEAVVLLQRESEGRVATLLVSQAVCVGVGVVIVLLVLYNLRTKLTMPLGNLRRYAEAVAGGDLKAVSRGEYTEELLDLRNAIVTMVDALGETMSKVETRGREAERSAEEARRAVAKADERQTQVRTLLETMSRAAAKASDISRDVAASVVQLARQVDEVNHGTDVQRDRMAETATAMEEMNATVLEVARNASNAAHSADRARENARTGAEGVRAAVASIDAIKDQILELNSSMGELGNQAENIGKIMNVVTDIADQTNLLALNAAIEAARAGDAGRGFAVVADEVRKLAEKTMQATKEVGDAVSRIQAQARANIQAVETSVQDIVKSTAAANESGEFMAEIVSIVGETAAQVESIATASEEQSAASEEINQAVTDVTRIAFETAQGMSRAAQALDAMAAMAADLDAVIRDMTGDGATAGPTAQKDTLSRQAETPRKETQPVKKAPSKSASAKAASAGNGHANAAPAPEAKGALRQSDRSGLKAEDKDGIMQWSDDLSVNIREIDEQHLRLINLINKLHAAMRSGKGMQATAAVLDELKQYTVFHFSSEEAMFEEHGYAGQVNHVATHKAFVQKVLDFEQQILSGKSSVTMEVMNFLKDWLVKHIKGVDKKYSPFFNERGIY
;
A
#
# COMPACT_ATOMS: atom_id res chain seq x y z
N MET A 1 -78.83 49.97 -3.04
CA MET A 1 -77.78 49.33 -2.21
C MET A 1 -76.51 50.13 -2.39
N ASN A 2 -76.06 50.82 -1.34
CA ASN A 2 -75.03 51.84 -1.42
C ASN A 2 -73.76 51.35 -2.13
N ILE A 3 -73.18 52.19 -3.00
CA ILE A 3 -71.87 51.94 -3.63
C ILE A 3 -70.82 51.54 -2.58
N SER A 4 -70.87 52.16 -1.40
CA SER A 4 -70.05 51.85 -0.23
C SER A 4 -70.23 50.40 0.25
N PHE A 5 -71.45 49.87 0.27
CA PHE A 5 -71.73 48.48 0.67
C PHE A 5 -71.16 47.46 -0.33
N ARG A 6 -71.19 47.77 -1.63
CA ARG A 6 -70.59 46.94 -2.68
C ARG A 6 -69.06 46.98 -2.68
N LEU A 7 -68.46 48.13 -2.38
CA LEU A 7 -67.02 48.26 -2.23
C LEU A 7 -66.51 47.52 -0.99
N ILE A 8 -67.19 47.67 0.15
CA ILE A 8 -66.86 46.96 1.40
C ILE A 8 -67.00 45.44 1.21
N GLY A 9 -68.07 44.97 0.56
CA GLY A 9 -68.24 43.54 0.25
C GLY A 9 -67.12 42.97 -0.62
N SER A 10 -66.57 43.75 -1.55
CA SER A 10 -65.45 43.34 -2.40
C SER A 10 -64.11 43.29 -1.65
N ILE A 11 -63.89 44.24 -0.73
CA ILE A 11 -62.69 44.28 0.13
C ILE A 11 -62.69 43.12 1.14
N VAL A 12 -63.86 42.82 1.74
CA VAL A 12 -64.02 41.70 2.66
C VAL A 12 -63.77 40.35 1.97
N LEU A 13 -64.22 40.19 0.71
CA LEU A 13 -63.98 38.97 -0.07
C LEU A 13 -62.48 38.74 -0.33
N VAL A 14 -61.74 39.79 -0.67
CA VAL A 14 -60.27 39.71 -0.88
C VAL A 14 -59.55 39.40 0.45
N PHE A 15 -60.00 40.00 1.55
CA PHE A 15 -59.43 39.74 2.88
C PHE A 15 -59.61 38.28 3.33
N LEU A 16 -60.80 37.69 3.12
CA LEU A 16 -61.07 36.29 3.46
C LEU A 16 -60.18 35.30 2.68
N ILE A 17 -59.80 35.62 1.44
CA ILE A 17 -58.89 34.79 0.63
C ILE A 17 -57.47 34.83 1.18
N ILE A 18 -56.99 36.01 1.60
CA ILE A 18 -55.66 36.16 2.20
C ILE A 18 -55.56 35.33 3.49
N VAL A 19 -56.60 35.37 4.33
CA VAL A 19 -56.69 34.55 5.55
C VAL A 19 -56.74 33.04 5.22
N GLY A 20 -57.49 32.64 4.19
CA GLY A 20 -57.53 31.25 3.71
C GLY A 20 -56.17 30.74 3.19
N MET A 21 -55.40 31.59 2.50
CA MET A 21 -54.07 31.24 2.01
C MET A 21 -53.05 31.08 3.14
N PHE A 22 -53.12 31.95 4.14
CA PHE A 22 -52.27 31.87 5.33
C PHE A 22 -52.56 30.61 6.16
N THR A 23 -53.83 30.29 6.37
CA THR A 23 -54.24 29.09 7.11
C THR A 23 -53.83 27.80 6.41
N ALA A 24 -53.99 27.70 5.08
CA ALA A 24 -53.51 26.54 4.31
C ALA A 24 -51.99 26.36 4.39
N THR A 25 -51.23 27.45 4.27
CA THR A 25 -49.75 27.44 4.36
C THR A 25 -49.27 27.06 5.77
N TRP A 26 -49.95 27.55 6.80
CA TRP A 26 -49.65 27.21 8.18
C TRP A 26 -49.89 25.72 8.47
N VAL A 27 -51.03 25.17 8.03
CA VAL A 27 -51.38 23.75 8.24
C VAL A 27 -50.35 22.83 7.57
N VAL A 28 -49.98 23.08 6.31
CA VAL A 28 -49.00 22.22 5.61
C VAL A 28 -47.60 22.36 6.20
N THR A 29 -47.14 23.57 6.52
CA THR A 29 -45.80 23.78 7.12
C THR A 29 -45.70 23.17 8.52
N SER A 30 -46.75 23.30 9.35
CA SER A 30 -46.78 22.67 10.67
C SER A 30 -46.73 21.13 10.61
N SER A 31 -47.22 20.53 9.52
CA SER A 31 -47.16 19.08 9.31
C SER A 31 -45.79 18.56 8.82
N GLN A 32 -44.81 19.43 8.57
CA GLN A 32 -43.46 19.05 8.07
C GLN A 32 -42.37 19.09 9.16
N GLU A 33 -42.65 19.65 10.34
CA GLU A 33 -41.65 19.89 11.40
C GLU A 33 -40.89 18.62 11.82
N SER A 34 -41.58 17.46 11.83
CA SER A 34 -41.03 16.18 12.25
C SER A 34 -40.49 15.30 11.11
N ASP A 35 -40.65 15.67 9.83
CA ASP A 35 -40.35 14.77 8.70
C ASP A 35 -38.84 14.46 8.61
N SER A 36 -38.00 15.49 8.85
CA SER A 36 -36.54 15.32 8.90
C SER A 36 -36.10 14.36 10.00
N LEU A 37 -36.75 14.42 11.17
CA LEU A 37 -36.46 13.55 12.30
C LEU A 37 -36.89 12.10 12.00
N VAL A 38 -38.07 11.91 11.42
CA VAL A 38 -38.60 10.59 11.02
C VAL A 38 -37.66 9.90 10.03
N ILE A 39 -37.20 10.61 8.99
CA ILE A 39 -36.29 10.06 7.97
C ILE A 39 -34.93 9.72 8.57
N ASN A 40 -34.38 10.59 9.42
CA ASN A 40 -33.08 10.35 10.07
C ASN A 40 -33.11 9.12 11.00
N ILE A 41 -34.17 8.99 11.80
CA ILE A 41 -34.34 7.85 12.71
C ILE A 41 -34.58 6.55 11.92
N ALA A 42 -35.36 6.62 10.84
CA ALA A 42 -35.57 5.50 9.93
C ALA A 42 -34.26 5.06 9.25
N GLY A 43 -33.47 6.00 8.74
CA GLY A 43 -32.15 5.72 8.16
C GLY A 43 -31.17 5.09 9.16
N ARG A 44 -31.22 5.53 10.43
CA ARG A 44 -30.40 4.97 11.52
C ARG A 44 -30.70 3.50 11.80
N GLN A 45 -31.94 3.03 11.60
CA GLN A 45 -32.27 1.61 11.77
C GLN A 45 -31.42 0.72 10.86
N ARG A 46 -31.14 1.15 9.63
CA ARG A 46 -30.25 0.42 8.70
C ARG A 46 -28.86 0.19 9.30
N MET A 47 -28.25 1.27 9.80
CA MET A 47 -26.94 1.24 10.43
C MET A 47 -26.94 0.31 11.66
N LEU A 48 -27.99 0.38 12.49
CA LEU A 48 -28.11 -0.46 13.68
C LEU A 48 -28.24 -1.95 13.35
N ALA A 49 -28.98 -2.32 12.29
CA ALA A 49 -29.10 -3.71 11.86
C ALA A 49 -27.76 -4.31 11.38
N GLU A 50 -26.97 -3.54 10.62
CA GLU A 50 -25.64 -3.92 10.15
C GLU A 50 -24.62 -4.00 11.30
N LYS A 51 -24.65 -2.99 12.18
CA LYS A 51 -23.81 -2.91 13.38
C LYS A 51 -24.04 -4.12 14.30
N LEU A 52 -25.31 -4.45 14.55
CA LEU A 52 -25.70 -5.60 15.36
C LEU A 52 -25.15 -6.93 14.81
N GLY A 53 -25.15 -7.10 13.49
CA GLY A 53 -24.63 -8.30 12.85
C GLY A 53 -23.12 -8.45 13.08
N LYS A 54 -22.38 -7.34 12.92
CA LYS A 54 -20.93 -7.29 13.18
C LYS A 54 -20.59 -7.56 14.64
N GLU A 55 -21.32 -6.93 15.57
CA GLU A 55 -21.14 -7.13 17.01
C GLU A 55 -21.42 -8.59 17.42
N THR A 56 -22.46 -9.19 16.86
CA THR A 56 -22.82 -10.59 17.15
C THR A 56 -21.79 -11.58 16.61
N MET A 57 -21.26 -11.35 15.41
CA MET A 57 -20.15 -12.16 14.86
C MET A 57 -18.88 -12.02 15.71
N ALA A 58 -18.52 -10.79 16.09
CA ALA A 58 -17.37 -10.52 16.95
C ALA A 58 -17.51 -11.20 18.33
N PHE A 59 -18.72 -11.19 18.91
CA PHE A 59 -19.03 -11.91 20.14
C PHE A 59 -18.85 -13.43 20.00
N GLY A 60 -19.21 -14.01 18.84
CA GLY A 60 -18.98 -15.44 18.57
C GLY A 60 -17.50 -15.85 18.61
N MET A 61 -16.60 -14.92 18.25
CA MET A 61 -15.15 -15.15 18.23
C MET A 61 -14.50 -14.91 19.59
N SER A 62 -14.87 -13.84 20.29
CA SER A 62 -14.21 -13.42 21.54
C SER A 62 -14.92 -13.87 22.81
N ARG A 63 -16.23 -14.11 22.75
CA ARG A 63 -17.14 -14.36 23.89
C ARG A 63 -17.06 -13.30 24.99
N ASP A 64 -16.68 -12.07 24.63
CA ASP A 64 -16.50 -10.97 25.56
C ASP A 64 -17.84 -10.48 26.13
N ALA A 65 -17.91 -10.37 27.46
CA ALA A 65 -19.08 -9.87 28.18
C ALA A 65 -19.39 -8.39 27.85
N ALA A 66 -18.38 -7.59 27.47
CA ALA A 66 -18.58 -6.20 27.04
C ALA A 66 -19.33 -6.13 25.69
N LEU A 67 -18.99 -7.03 24.75
CA LEU A 67 -19.68 -7.16 23.46
C LEU A 67 -21.13 -7.62 23.64
N ARG A 68 -21.40 -8.53 24.59
CA ARG A 68 -22.76 -8.91 24.95
C ARG A 68 -23.61 -7.71 25.42
N GLY A 69 -23.05 -6.86 26.29
CA GLY A 69 -23.73 -5.64 26.74
C GLY A 69 -23.98 -4.64 25.61
N GLN A 70 -23.05 -4.52 24.65
CA GLN A 70 -23.24 -3.68 23.46
C GLN A 70 -24.36 -4.21 22.55
N ILE A 71 -24.42 -5.52 22.33
CA ILE A 71 -25.48 -6.18 21.55
C ILE A 71 -26.86 -5.92 22.17
N GLU A 72 -27.00 -6.04 23.49
CA GLU A 72 -28.26 -5.76 24.21
C GLU A 72 -28.70 -4.29 24.08
N VAL A 73 -27.74 -3.35 24.13
CA VAL A 73 -28.00 -1.92 23.92
C VAL A 73 -28.44 -1.64 22.47
N THR A 74 -27.75 -2.22 21.48
CA THR A 74 -28.09 -2.08 20.06
C THR A 74 -29.48 -2.67 19.76
N LEU A 75 -29.82 -3.83 20.32
CA LEU A 75 -31.16 -4.44 20.24
C LEU A 75 -32.25 -3.51 20.81
N GLY A 76 -32.04 -2.99 22.03
CA GLY A 76 -33.02 -2.11 22.67
C GLY A 76 -33.21 -0.78 21.93
N LEU A 77 -32.14 -0.22 21.36
CA LEU A 77 -32.20 1.02 20.59
C LEU A 77 -32.94 0.85 19.27
N PHE A 78 -32.73 -0.27 18.56
CA PHE A 78 -33.48 -0.60 17.36
C PHE A 78 -34.96 -0.83 17.67
N GLU A 79 -35.27 -1.65 18.67
CA GLU A 79 -36.65 -1.97 19.08
C GLU A 79 -37.45 -0.72 19.44
N SER A 80 -36.89 0.13 20.31
CA SER A 80 -37.55 1.37 20.74
C SER A 80 -37.76 2.36 19.59
N SER A 81 -36.80 2.46 18.67
CA SER A 81 -36.91 3.32 17.50
C SER A 81 -37.93 2.81 16.49
N LEU A 82 -37.95 1.50 16.21
CA LEU A 82 -38.94 0.87 15.33
C LEU A 82 -40.36 0.93 15.93
N ALA A 83 -40.50 0.79 17.25
CA ALA A 83 -41.77 0.98 17.93
C ALA A 83 -42.31 2.41 17.77
N ALA A 84 -41.45 3.41 17.98
CA ALA A 84 -41.81 4.82 17.81
C ALA A 84 -42.17 5.15 16.35
N LEU A 85 -41.44 4.59 15.37
CA LEU A 85 -41.75 4.75 13.95
C LEU A 85 -43.12 4.16 13.56
N VAL A 86 -43.54 3.05 14.17
CA VAL A 86 -44.82 2.36 13.82
C VAL A 86 -46.04 3.00 14.49
N ALA A 87 -45.93 3.39 15.76
CA ALA A 87 -47.07 3.69 16.61
C ALA A 87 -47.08 5.11 17.18
N SER A 88 -46.11 5.97 16.80
CA SER A 88 -45.75 7.23 17.48
C SER A 88 -45.19 7.00 18.89
N GLY A 89 -44.28 7.89 19.31
CA GLY A 89 -43.71 7.82 20.65
C GLY A 89 -42.31 8.43 20.77
N PRO A 90 -41.75 8.43 21.99
CA PRO A 90 -40.44 9.00 22.25
C PRO A 90 -39.33 8.11 21.68
N VAL A 91 -38.39 8.72 20.97
CA VAL A 91 -37.23 8.04 20.38
C VAL A 91 -35.93 8.71 20.81
N PRO A 92 -34.87 7.97 21.17
CA PRO A 92 -33.55 8.56 21.43
C PRO A 92 -33.01 9.26 20.18
N LEU A 93 -32.52 10.49 20.33
CA LEU A 93 -31.93 11.26 19.22
C LEU A 93 -30.49 10.82 18.91
N THR A 94 -29.82 10.18 19.88
CA THR A 94 -28.44 9.71 19.75
C THR A 94 -28.37 8.18 19.83
N LEU A 95 -27.15 7.62 19.67
CA LEU A 95 -26.87 6.20 19.87
C LEU A 95 -26.81 5.80 21.35
N ASP A 96 -26.86 6.77 22.28
CA ASP A 96 -26.98 6.51 23.72
C ASP A 96 -28.47 6.44 24.10
N PRO A 97 -29.00 5.28 24.54
CA PRO A 97 -30.39 5.14 24.96
C PRO A 97 -30.80 6.06 26.12
N ARG A 98 -29.84 6.60 26.88
CA ARG A 98 -30.05 7.54 27.99
C ARG A 98 -29.97 9.02 27.57
N GLY A 99 -29.67 9.28 26.31
CA GLY A 99 -29.59 10.63 25.74
C GLY A 99 -30.96 11.32 25.56
N PRO A 100 -30.97 12.54 25.01
CA PRO A 100 -32.20 13.29 24.77
C PRO A 100 -33.12 12.54 23.81
N LYS A 101 -34.43 12.56 24.10
CA LYS A 101 -35.47 11.91 23.30
C LYS A 101 -36.26 12.96 22.52
N GLY A 102 -36.56 12.66 21.26
CA GLY A 102 -37.52 13.40 20.44
C GLY A 102 -38.83 12.62 20.34
N GLU A 103 -39.90 13.25 19.87
CA GLU A 103 -41.16 12.57 19.60
C GLU A 103 -41.35 12.34 18.11
N LEU A 104 -41.73 11.11 17.74
CA LEU A 104 -42.09 10.78 16.37
C LEU A 104 -43.62 10.79 16.21
N PRO A 105 -44.14 11.37 15.11
CA PRO A 105 -45.55 11.29 14.77
C PRO A 105 -45.94 9.86 14.36
N ALA A 106 -47.25 9.60 14.30
CA ALA A 106 -47.74 8.31 13.81
C ALA A 106 -47.47 8.17 12.30
N ALA A 107 -46.91 7.03 11.90
CA ALA A 107 -46.72 6.72 10.49
C ALA A 107 -48.06 6.64 9.73
N SER A 108 -48.04 7.06 8.47
CA SER A 108 -49.18 6.90 7.56
C SER A 108 -49.56 5.43 7.40
N ARG A 109 -50.76 5.15 6.90
CA ARG A 109 -51.26 3.77 6.75
C ARG A 109 -50.31 2.89 5.91
N GLU A 110 -49.73 3.47 4.85
CA GLU A 110 -48.80 2.80 3.95
C GLU A 110 -47.41 2.62 4.60
N ALA A 111 -46.86 3.68 5.21
CA ALA A 111 -45.59 3.60 5.92
C ALA A 111 -45.64 2.62 7.10
N LYS A 112 -46.74 2.64 7.86
CA LYS A 112 -47.00 1.70 8.95
C LYS A 112 -47.07 0.27 8.46
N ALA A 113 -47.73 -0.01 7.34
CA ALA A 113 -47.78 -1.34 6.76
C ALA A 113 -46.38 -1.85 6.38
N GLN A 114 -45.53 -1.00 5.81
CA GLN A 114 -44.15 -1.36 5.49
C GLN A 114 -43.28 -1.54 6.74
N LEU A 115 -43.40 -0.66 7.73
CA LEU A 115 -42.67 -0.78 9.01
C LEU A 115 -43.09 -2.03 9.81
N LEU A 116 -44.33 -2.52 9.64
CA LEU A 116 -44.74 -3.80 10.19
C LEU A 116 -44.06 -5.00 9.48
N LYS A 117 -43.74 -4.89 8.18
CA LYS A 117 -42.88 -5.88 7.51
C LYS A 117 -41.44 -5.83 8.02
N VAL A 118 -40.91 -4.62 8.26
CA VAL A 118 -39.60 -4.45 8.91
C VAL A 118 -39.61 -5.14 10.28
N ARG A 119 -40.67 -4.98 11.06
CA ARG A 119 -40.85 -5.68 12.34
C ARG A 119 -40.85 -7.20 12.19
N GLN A 120 -41.57 -7.73 11.20
CA GLN A 120 -41.57 -9.18 10.95
C GLN A 120 -40.16 -9.72 10.64
N HIS A 121 -39.38 -9.02 9.82
CA HIS A 121 -37.99 -9.40 9.55
C HIS A 121 -37.09 -9.22 10.77
N TRP A 122 -37.32 -8.16 11.55
CA TRP A 122 -36.59 -7.87 12.77
C TRP A 122 -36.81 -8.92 13.84
N ASP A 123 -38.04 -9.36 14.09
CA ASP A 123 -38.35 -10.38 15.11
C ASP A 123 -37.59 -11.69 14.82
N ALA A 124 -37.54 -12.11 13.55
CA ALA A 124 -36.77 -13.27 13.12
C ALA A 124 -35.25 -13.08 13.24
N TYR A 125 -34.75 -11.88 12.93
CA TYR A 125 -33.34 -11.54 13.07
C TYR A 125 -32.90 -11.48 14.54
N ARG A 126 -33.70 -10.84 15.38
CA ARG A 126 -33.51 -10.71 16.82
C ARG A 126 -33.44 -12.08 17.50
N ALA A 127 -34.36 -12.99 17.16
CA ALA A 127 -34.35 -14.34 17.73
C ALA A 127 -33.03 -15.09 17.46
N LEU A 128 -32.46 -14.96 16.25
CA LEU A 128 -31.17 -15.55 15.90
C LEU A 128 -30.00 -14.90 16.65
N VAL A 129 -30.03 -13.57 16.80
CA VAL A 129 -29.01 -12.84 17.56
C VAL A 129 -29.06 -13.22 19.04
N GLU A 130 -30.23 -13.23 19.66
CA GLU A 130 -30.42 -13.62 21.07
C GLU A 130 -30.03 -15.08 21.30
N GLN A 131 -30.38 -15.99 20.38
CA GLN A 131 -29.97 -17.39 20.43
C GLN A 131 -28.45 -17.55 20.27
N GLY A 132 -27.82 -16.80 19.37
CA GLY A 132 -26.38 -16.81 19.15
C GLY A 132 -25.60 -16.29 20.36
N VAL A 133 -26.12 -15.25 21.02
CA VAL A 133 -25.54 -14.69 22.25
C VAL A 133 -25.73 -15.64 23.45
N ALA A 134 -26.90 -16.27 23.57
CA ALA A 134 -27.20 -17.20 24.66
C ALA A 134 -26.40 -18.51 24.55
N SER A 135 -26.21 -19.03 23.34
CA SER A 135 -25.43 -20.25 23.07
C SER A 135 -23.91 -20.02 23.01
N GLY A 136 -23.47 -18.77 22.82
CA GLY A 136 -22.05 -18.43 22.61
C GLY A 136 -21.48 -18.94 21.27
N SER A 137 -22.36 -19.32 20.33
CA SER A 137 -22.02 -19.76 18.98
C SER A 137 -23.08 -19.23 18.00
N PRO A 138 -22.91 -18.00 17.48
CA PRO A 138 -23.89 -17.38 16.60
C PRO A 138 -23.91 -18.03 15.21
N ASP A 139 -25.10 -18.27 14.66
CA ASP A 139 -25.30 -18.68 13.27
C ASP A 139 -24.99 -17.52 12.33
N VAL A 140 -23.72 -17.41 11.94
CA VAL A 140 -23.20 -16.32 11.10
C VAL A 140 -23.96 -16.23 9.77
N ALA A 141 -24.23 -17.36 9.12
CA ALA A 141 -24.93 -17.38 7.84
C ALA A 141 -26.38 -16.90 7.98
N GLY A 142 -27.09 -17.38 9.01
CA GLY A 142 -28.45 -16.93 9.32
C GLY A 142 -28.52 -15.45 9.70
N ILE A 143 -27.59 -14.97 10.52
CA ILE A 143 -27.49 -13.57 10.96
C ILE A 143 -27.21 -12.65 9.77
N THR A 144 -26.27 -12.98 8.88
CA THR A 144 -25.99 -12.17 7.69
C THR A 144 -27.19 -12.10 6.75
N ALA A 145 -27.85 -13.24 6.47
CA ALA A 145 -29.02 -13.28 5.60
C ALA A 145 -30.22 -12.51 6.16
N ARG A 146 -30.49 -12.62 7.46
CA ARG A 146 -31.60 -11.92 8.11
C ARG A 146 -31.32 -10.43 8.33
N SER A 147 -30.07 -10.06 8.62
CA SER A 147 -29.64 -8.66 8.66
C SER A 147 -29.87 -7.98 7.31
N ALA A 148 -29.50 -8.62 6.20
CA ALA A 148 -29.75 -8.12 4.85
C ALA A 148 -31.25 -7.95 4.56
N ALA A 149 -32.11 -8.88 5.01
CA ALA A 149 -33.55 -8.76 4.85
C ALA A 149 -34.16 -7.58 5.64
N VAL A 150 -33.68 -7.34 6.87
CA VAL A 150 -34.09 -6.16 7.68
C VAL A 150 -33.64 -4.87 6.99
N VAL A 151 -32.39 -4.81 6.51
CA VAL A 151 -31.84 -3.65 5.78
C VAL A 151 -32.64 -3.36 4.51
N ALA A 152 -32.98 -4.38 3.72
CA ALA A 152 -33.76 -4.22 2.50
C ALA A 152 -35.18 -3.70 2.79
N ALA A 153 -35.89 -4.32 3.75
CA ALA A 153 -37.23 -3.88 4.15
C ALA A 153 -37.22 -2.46 4.72
N MET A 154 -36.16 -2.10 5.46
CA MET A 154 -36.00 -0.76 6.01
C MET A 154 -35.68 0.28 4.94
N ASN A 155 -34.92 -0.08 3.90
CA ASN A 155 -34.63 0.80 2.78
C ASN A 155 -35.93 1.17 2.01
N GLU A 156 -36.82 0.20 1.81
CA GLU A 156 -38.16 0.45 1.27
C GLU A 156 -38.98 1.38 2.17
N ALA A 157 -38.90 1.21 3.50
CA ALA A 157 -39.58 2.08 4.46
C ALA A 157 -39.05 3.53 4.41
N VAL A 158 -37.73 3.72 4.32
CA VAL A 158 -37.10 5.05 4.18
C VAL A 158 -37.52 5.73 2.88
N VAL A 159 -37.51 5.00 1.76
CA VAL A 159 -37.95 5.54 0.46
C VAL A 159 -39.43 5.96 0.49
N LEU A 160 -40.28 5.17 1.15
CA LEU A 160 -41.70 5.50 1.27
C LEU A 160 -41.93 6.73 2.16
N LEU A 161 -41.22 6.83 3.29
CA LEU A 161 -41.25 8.01 4.17
C LEU A 161 -40.71 9.28 3.46
N GLN A 162 -39.67 9.14 2.65
CA GLN A 162 -39.13 10.21 1.81
C GLN A 162 -40.14 10.69 0.78
N ARG A 163 -40.81 9.76 0.07
CA ARG A 163 -41.82 10.08 -0.94
C ARG A 163 -43.06 10.76 -0.34
N GLU A 164 -43.45 10.39 0.88
CA GLU A 164 -44.54 11.05 1.60
C GLU A 164 -44.20 12.50 1.97
N SER A 165 -42.96 12.74 2.44
CA SER A 165 -42.45 14.08 2.72
C SER A 165 -42.44 14.96 1.46
N GLU A 166 -41.94 14.44 0.33
CA GLU A 166 -41.95 15.13 -0.97
C GLU A 166 -43.37 15.40 -1.49
N GLY A 167 -44.31 14.49 -1.26
CA GLY A 167 -45.73 14.67 -1.61
C GLY A 167 -46.41 15.83 -0.87
N ARG A 168 -46.06 16.05 0.41
CA ARG A 168 -46.57 17.20 1.20
C ARG A 168 -46.06 18.53 0.63
N VAL A 169 -44.81 18.58 0.14
CA VAL A 169 -44.24 19.75 -0.52
C VAL A 169 -44.94 20.03 -1.87
N ALA A 170 -45.24 18.99 -2.66
CA ALA A 170 -45.99 19.15 -3.90
C ALA A 170 -47.42 19.67 -3.67
N THR A 171 -48.08 19.20 -2.61
CA THR A 171 -49.44 19.65 -2.23
C THR A 171 -49.47 21.13 -1.84
N LEU A 172 -48.40 21.63 -1.18
CA LEU A 172 -48.22 23.05 -0.88
C LEU A 172 -48.21 23.89 -2.17
N LEU A 173 -47.38 23.51 -3.16
CA LEU A 173 -47.24 24.25 -4.41
C LEU A 173 -48.53 24.31 -5.23
N VAL A 174 -49.28 23.20 -5.28
CA VAL A 174 -50.58 23.14 -6.00
C VAL A 174 -51.62 24.02 -5.30
N SER A 175 -51.70 23.98 -3.97
CA SER A 175 -52.66 24.82 -3.22
C SER A 175 -52.40 26.33 -3.40
N GLN A 176 -51.12 26.73 -3.48
CA GLN A 176 -50.73 28.12 -3.72
C GLN A 176 -51.11 28.58 -5.13
N ALA A 177 -50.90 27.73 -6.16
CA ALA A 177 -51.27 28.06 -7.54
C ALA A 177 -52.79 28.27 -7.71
N VAL A 178 -53.62 27.44 -7.07
CA VAL A 178 -55.08 27.57 -7.11
C VAL A 178 -55.55 28.87 -6.43
N CYS A 179 -55.00 29.22 -5.27
CA CYS A 179 -55.34 30.46 -4.55
C CYS A 179 -55.00 31.72 -5.37
N VAL A 180 -53.86 31.73 -6.06
CA VAL A 180 -53.48 32.83 -6.96
C VAL A 180 -54.44 32.94 -8.14
N GLY A 181 -54.80 31.80 -8.77
CA GLY A 181 -55.75 31.77 -9.88
C GLY A 181 -57.14 32.31 -9.52
N VAL A 182 -57.69 31.91 -8.36
CA VAL A 182 -58.98 32.40 -7.86
C VAL A 182 -58.92 33.90 -7.54
N GLY A 183 -57.81 34.36 -6.96
CA GLY A 183 -57.58 35.78 -6.68
C GLY A 183 -57.61 36.64 -7.95
N VAL A 184 -56.99 36.19 -9.03
CA VAL A 184 -56.99 36.90 -10.32
C VAL A 184 -58.39 37.02 -10.91
N VAL A 185 -59.19 35.96 -10.89
CA VAL A 185 -60.57 35.98 -11.42
C VAL A 185 -61.47 36.95 -10.65
N ILE A 186 -61.35 36.99 -9.32
CA ILE A 186 -62.14 37.87 -8.46
C ILE A 186 -61.75 39.34 -8.67
N VAL A 187 -60.45 39.64 -8.80
CA VAL A 187 -59.97 40.99 -9.12
C VAL A 187 -60.54 41.46 -10.46
N LEU A 188 -60.57 40.60 -11.49
CA LEU A 188 -61.17 40.93 -12.79
C LEU A 188 -62.69 41.20 -12.68
N LEU A 189 -63.39 40.45 -11.83
CA LEU A 189 -64.84 40.59 -11.60
C LEU A 189 -65.19 41.89 -10.83
N VAL A 190 -64.32 42.28 -9.89
CA VAL A 190 -64.38 43.57 -9.17
C VAL A 190 -64.12 44.73 -10.14
N LEU A 191 -63.10 44.63 -10.99
CA LEU A 191 -62.78 45.65 -12.01
C LEU A 191 -63.91 45.82 -13.03
N TYR A 192 -64.56 44.73 -13.45
CA TYR A 192 -65.72 44.77 -14.33
C TYR A 192 -66.94 45.49 -13.70
N ASN A 193 -67.20 45.22 -12.41
CA ASN A 193 -68.27 45.89 -11.66
C ASN A 193 -67.98 47.38 -11.44
N LEU A 194 -66.73 47.75 -11.08
CA LEU A 194 -66.33 49.15 -11.00
C LEU A 194 -66.55 49.86 -12.34
N ARG A 195 -66.11 49.25 -13.45
CA ARG A 195 -66.22 49.85 -14.79
C ARG A 195 -67.66 50.16 -15.19
N THR A 196 -68.58 49.20 -15.00
CA THR A 196 -69.96 49.29 -15.52
C THR A 196 -70.89 50.08 -14.61
N LYS A 197 -70.69 50.05 -13.29
CA LYS A 197 -71.60 50.68 -12.32
C LYS A 197 -71.07 51.99 -11.72
N LEU A 198 -69.77 52.27 -11.87
CA LEU A 198 -69.13 53.47 -11.34
C LEU A 198 -68.47 54.29 -12.46
N THR A 199 -67.52 53.71 -13.19
CA THR A 199 -66.63 54.47 -14.11
C THR A 199 -67.33 54.97 -15.37
N MET A 200 -68.23 54.19 -15.98
CA MET A 200 -69.02 54.64 -17.15
C MET A 200 -70.00 55.77 -16.82
N PRO A 201 -70.84 55.67 -15.76
CA PRO A 201 -71.70 56.78 -15.32
C PRO A 201 -70.92 58.05 -14.92
N LEU A 202 -69.77 57.90 -14.23
CA LEU A 202 -68.85 59.01 -13.94
C LEU A 202 -68.26 59.63 -15.22
N GLY A 203 -67.97 58.83 -16.26
CA GLY A 203 -67.53 59.31 -17.56
C GLY A 203 -68.59 60.14 -18.30
N ASN A 204 -69.88 59.83 -18.10
CA ASN A 204 -70.98 60.65 -18.62
C ASN A 204 -71.10 61.98 -17.87
N LEU A 205 -70.95 61.98 -16.54
CA LEU A 205 -70.87 63.21 -15.73
C LEU A 205 -69.62 64.04 -16.03
N ARG A 206 -68.49 63.40 -16.32
CA ARG A 206 -67.24 64.06 -16.73
C ARG A 206 -67.41 64.78 -18.07
N ARG A 207 -68.01 64.14 -19.08
CA ARG A 207 -68.29 64.79 -20.37
C ARG A 207 -69.27 65.95 -20.25
N TYR A 208 -70.25 65.83 -19.35
CA TYR A 208 -71.15 66.92 -18.99
C TYR A 208 -70.40 68.07 -18.31
N ALA A 209 -69.51 67.78 -17.35
CA ALA A 209 -68.66 68.76 -16.69
C ALA A 209 -67.61 69.39 -17.63
N GLU A 210 -67.09 68.65 -18.63
CA GLU A 210 -66.18 69.17 -19.67
C GLU A 210 -66.90 70.14 -20.62
N ALA A 211 -68.17 69.91 -20.96
CA ALA A 211 -68.97 70.86 -21.74
C ALA A 211 -69.21 72.17 -20.98
N VAL A 212 -69.53 72.08 -19.68
CA VAL A 212 -69.63 73.23 -18.77
C VAL A 212 -68.29 73.95 -18.61
N ALA A 213 -67.20 73.21 -18.43
CA ALA A 213 -65.85 73.77 -18.30
C ALA A 213 -65.33 74.39 -19.61
N GLY A 214 -65.84 73.95 -20.76
CA GLY A 214 -65.60 74.54 -22.08
C GLY A 214 -66.36 75.86 -22.33
N GLY A 215 -67.11 76.36 -21.34
CA GLY A 215 -67.85 77.63 -21.39
C GLY A 215 -69.33 77.47 -21.77
N ASP A 216 -69.80 76.24 -22.04
CA ASP A 216 -71.20 75.97 -22.33
C ASP A 216 -71.98 75.66 -21.04
N LEU A 217 -72.36 76.72 -20.33
CA LEU A 217 -73.18 76.67 -19.12
C LEU A 217 -74.63 76.18 -19.38
N LYS A 218 -74.98 75.78 -20.61
CA LYS A 218 -76.32 75.27 -20.99
C LYS A 218 -76.33 73.77 -21.32
N ALA A 219 -75.23 73.04 -21.13
CA ALA A 219 -75.13 71.61 -21.41
C ALA A 219 -76.15 70.76 -20.59
N VAL A 220 -76.45 69.52 -21.01
CA VAL A 220 -77.36 68.59 -20.28
C VAL A 220 -76.80 67.16 -20.24
N SER A 221 -76.80 66.53 -19.05
CA SER A 221 -76.33 65.14 -18.85
C SER A 221 -77.41 64.08 -19.12
N ARG A 222 -77.16 63.10 -20.01
CA ARG A 222 -78.06 61.95 -20.32
C ARG A 222 -77.42 60.60 -19.93
N GLY A 223 -78.18 59.73 -19.27
CA GLY A 223 -77.78 58.35 -18.90
C GLY A 223 -78.59 57.79 -17.72
N GLU A 224 -78.49 56.48 -17.47
CA GLU A 224 -78.99 55.86 -16.22
C GLU A 224 -77.93 56.03 -15.12
N TYR A 225 -78.32 56.65 -14.00
CA TYR A 225 -77.47 56.86 -12.83
C TYR A 225 -77.98 56.02 -11.67
N THR A 226 -77.07 55.48 -10.84
CA THR A 226 -77.47 54.94 -9.53
C THR A 226 -77.93 56.09 -8.64
N GLU A 227 -78.70 55.79 -7.60
CA GLU A 227 -79.36 56.78 -6.72
C GLU A 227 -78.37 57.85 -6.21
N GLU A 228 -77.15 57.46 -5.85
CA GLU A 228 -76.10 58.35 -5.33
C GLU A 228 -75.41 59.19 -6.43
N LEU A 229 -75.36 58.68 -7.67
CA LEU A 229 -74.84 59.42 -8.82
C LEU A 229 -75.90 60.33 -9.46
N LEU A 230 -77.18 60.04 -9.21
CA LEU A 230 -78.30 60.91 -9.55
C LEU A 230 -78.31 62.16 -8.67
N ASP A 231 -78.04 62.00 -7.36
CA ASP A 231 -77.81 63.13 -6.44
C ASP A 231 -76.57 63.96 -6.85
N LEU A 232 -75.48 63.31 -7.26
CA LEU A 232 -74.29 64.00 -7.77
C LEU A 232 -74.56 64.78 -9.06
N ARG A 233 -75.35 64.22 -9.99
CA ARG A 233 -75.79 64.93 -11.20
C ARG A 233 -76.59 66.19 -10.84
N ASN A 234 -77.53 66.06 -9.92
CA ASN A 234 -78.38 67.18 -9.49
C ASN A 234 -77.57 68.25 -8.75
N ALA A 235 -76.59 67.84 -7.93
CA ALA A 235 -75.65 68.76 -7.28
C ALA A 235 -74.73 69.48 -8.27
N ILE A 236 -74.27 68.83 -9.34
CA ILE A 236 -73.47 69.46 -10.41
C ILE A 236 -74.31 70.49 -11.18
N VAL A 237 -75.61 70.26 -11.40
CA VAL A 237 -76.51 71.27 -11.99
C VAL A 237 -76.62 72.51 -11.10
N THR A 238 -76.87 72.33 -9.80
CA THR A 238 -76.91 73.44 -8.82
C THR A 238 -75.56 74.16 -8.67
N MET A 239 -74.46 73.44 -8.86
CA MET A 239 -73.10 73.97 -8.81
C MET A 239 -72.75 74.81 -10.06
N VAL A 240 -73.29 74.49 -11.24
CA VAL A 240 -73.16 75.32 -12.46
C VAL A 240 -73.85 76.68 -12.29
N ASP A 241 -74.99 76.69 -11.59
CA ASP A 241 -75.68 77.93 -11.21
C ASP A 241 -74.86 78.75 -10.18
N ALA A 242 -74.14 78.09 -9.27
CA ALA A 242 -73.27 78.74 -8.26
C ALA A 242 -71.85 79.11 -8.79
N LEU A 243 -71.37 78.49 -9.87
CA LEU A 243 -70.07 78.76 -10.50
C LEU A 243 -70.04 80.09 -11.27
N GLY A 244 -71.21 80.61 -11.65
CA GLY A 244 -71.36 82.00 -12.09
C GLY A 244 -71.05 83.03 -10.98
N GLU A 245 -71.17 82.63 -9.72
CA GLU A 245 -71.00 83.50 -8.54
C GLU A 245 -69.64 83.32 -7.85
N THR A 246 -69.02 82.14 -7.98
CA THR A 246 -67.75 81.78 -7.30
C THR A 246 -66.47 81.98 -8.11
N MET A 247 -66.54 82.55 -9.33
CA MET A 247 -65.34 83.10 -10.00
C MET A 247 -64.74 84.32 -9.28
N SER A 248 -65.42 84.85 -8.25
CA SER A 248 -64.99 86.05 -7.53
C SER A 248 -64.03 85.83 -6.35
N LYS A 249 -63.69 84.60 -5.91
CA LYS A 249 -62.91 84.40 -4.65
C LYS A 249 -61.84 83.30 -4.72
N VAL A 250 -60.88 83.49 -5.63
CA VAL A 250 -59.39 83.54 -5.47
C VAL A 250 -58.67 82.97 -4.21
N GLU A 251 -59.29 82.27 -3.25
CA GLU A 251 -58.68 81.95 -1.93
C GLU A 251 -58.04 80.54 -1.81
N THR A 252 -57.87 79.80 -2.91
CA THR A 252 -57.41 78.39 -2.89
C THR A 252 -56.01 78.15 -3.51
N ARG A 253 -55.12 79.14 -3.51
CA ARG A 253 -53.71 78.93 -3.93
C ARG A 253 -52.74 78.51 -2.82
N GLY A 254 -53.20 78.41 -1.56
CA GLY A 254 -52.31 78.10 -0.43
C GLY A 254 -52.07 76.61 -0.11
N ARG A 255 -52.89 75.68 -0.61
CA ARG A 255 -52.92 74.27 -0.15
C ARG A 255 -52.34 73.21 -1.11
N GLU A 256 -51.94 73.59 -2.32
CA GLU A 256 -51.35 72.65 -3.31
C GLU A 256 -49.83 72.46 -3.15
N ALA A 257 -49.12 73.41 -2.54
CA ALA A 257 -47.68 73.33 -2.35
C ALA A 257 -47.22 72.27 -1.33
N GLU A 258 -48.05 71.95 -0.32
CA GLU A 258 -47.70 70.97 0.73
C GLU A 258 -47.86 69.51 0.27
N ARG A 259 -48.83 69.19 -0.60
CA ARG A 259 -49.05 67.81 -1.08
C ARG A 259 -47.96 67.32 -2.04
N SER A 260 -47.44 68.21 -2.91
CA SER A 260 -46.40 67.84 -3.87
C SER A 260 -45.04 67.57 -3.20
N ALA A 261 -44.79 68.12 -2.01
CA ALA A 261 -43.54 67.91 -1.28
C ALA A 261 -43.49 66.53 -0.58
N GLU A 262 -44.62 65.98 -0.17
CA GLU A 262 -44.71 64.69 0.53
C GLU A 262 -44.50 63.49 -0.44
N GLU A 263 -45.03 63.56 -1.66
CA GLU A 263 -44.89 62.51 -2.68
C GLU A 263 -43.46 62.42 -3.25
N ALA A 264 -42.80 63.57 -3.45
CA ALA A 264 -41.40 63.61 -3.87
C ALA A 264 -40.46 62.99 -2.83
N ARG A 265 -40.70 63.21 -1.52
CA ARG A 265 -39.91 62.60 -0.44
C ARG A 265 -40.02 61.08 -0.42
N ARG A 266 -41.21 60.52 -0.67
CA ARG A 266 -41.43 59.06 -0.72
C ARG A 266 -40.79 58.40 -1.96
N ALA A 267 -40.79 59.09 -3.10
CA ALA A 267 -40.12 58.61 -4.31
C ALA A 267 -38.59 58.56 -4.16
N VAL A 268 -38.00 59.59 -3.56
CA VAL A 268 -36.55 59.63 -3.24
C VAL A 268 -36.18 58.53 -2.23
N ALA A 269 -36.96 58.35 -1.16
CA ALA A 269 -36.70 57.29 -0.18
C ALA A 269 -36.70 55.87 -0.80
N LYS A 270 -37.61 55.59 -1.74
CA LYS A 270 -37.67 54.31 -2.44
C LYS A 270 -36.57 54.14 -3.49
N ALA A 271 -36.10 55.23 -4.09
CA ALA A 271 -34.95 55.23 -4.99
C ALA A 271 -33.65 54.97 -4.21
N ASP A 272 -33.47 55.60 -3.05
CA ASP A 272 -32.34 55.35 -2.14
C ASP A 272 -32.31 53.90 -1.64
N GLU A 273 -33.47 53.32 -1.31
CA GLU A 273 -33.58 51.91 -0.92
C GLU A 273 -33.14 50.99 -2.07
N ARG A 274 -33.62 51.24 -3.31
CA ARG A 274 -33.21 50.46 -4.50
C ARG A 274 -31.74 50.64 -4.84
N GLN A 275 -31.21 51.86 -4.74
CA GLN A 275 -29.80 52.15 -4.97
C GLN A 275 -28.92 51.43 -3.94
N THR A 276 -29.38 51.36 -2.69
CA THR A 276 -28.71 50.58 -1.62
C THR A 276 -28.75 49.09 -1.94
N GLN A 277 -29.89 48.54 -2.35
CA GLN A 277 -30.02 47.12 -2.74
C GLN A 277 -29.13 46.75 -3.93
N VAL A 278 -29.10 47.58 -4.98
CA VAL A 278 -28.23 47.37 -6.15
C VAL A 278 -26.76 47.46 -5.76
N ARG A 279 -26.39 48.41 -4.89
CA ARG A 279 -25.03 48.53 -4.38
C ARG A 279 -24.62 47.29 -3.58
N THR A 280 -25.47 46.81 -2.67
CA THR A 280 -25.21 45.58 -1.91
C THR A 280 -25.11 44.35 -2.81
N LEU A 281 -25.93 44.26 -3.88
CA LEU A 281 -25.85 43.19 -4.85
C LEU A 281 -24.53 43.23 -5.64
N LEU A 282 -24.12 44.39 -6.14
CA LEU A 282 -22.85 44.58 -6.85
C LEU A 282 -21.64 44.30 -5.94
N GLU A 283 -21.67 44.73 -4.68
CA GLU A 283 -20.64 44.40 -3.69
C GLU A 283 -20.58 42.89 -3.42
N THR A 284 -21.71 42.21 -3.39
CA THR A 284 -21.77 40.76 -3.20
C THR A 284 -21.32 39.99 -4.45
N MET A 285 -21.68 40.44 -5.64
CA MET A 285 -21.20 39.91 -6.91
C MET A 285 -19.70 40.10 -7.07
N SER A 286 -19.16 41.28 -6.74
CA SER A 286 -17.73 41.57 -6.78
C SER A 286 -16.96 40.67 -5.81
N ARG A 287 -17.45 40.47 -4.57
CA ARG A 287 -16.86 39.51 -3.62
C ARG A 287 -16.90 38.07 -4.13
N ALA A 288 -18.01 37.65 -4.75
CA ALA A 288 -18.15 36.32 -5.31
C ALA A 288 -17.20 36.10 -6.50
N ALA A 289 -17.08 37.10 -7.38
CA ALA A 289 -16.17 37.10 -8.52
C ALA A 289 -14.70 37.06 -8.08
N ALA A 290 -14.31 37.86 -7.08
CA ALA A 290 -12.96 37.82 -6.51
C ALA A 290 -12.64 36.42 -5.96
N LYS A 291 -13.56 35.85 -5.16
CA LYS A 291 -13.39 34.49 -4.63
C LYS A 291 -13.33 33.42 -5.74
N ALA A 292 -14.11 33.57 -6.80
CA ALA A 292 -14.05 32.67 -7.95
C ALA A 292 -12.72 32.81 -8.72
N SER A 293 -12.14 34.01 -8.83
CA SER A 293 -10.84 34.23 -9.48
C SER A 293 -9.73 33.57 -8.66
N ASP A 294 -9.76 33.71 -7.33
CA ASP A 294 -8.79 33.06 -6.45
C ASP A 294 -8.84 31.54 -6.62
N ILE A 295 -10.05 30.95 -6.62
CA ILE A 295 -10.24 29.50 -6.86
C ILE A 295 -9.72 29.10 -8.25
N SER A 296 -10.02 29.89 -9.30
CA SER A 296 -9.54 29.59 -10.66
C SER A 296 -8.02 29.59 -10.73
N ARG A 297 -7.37 30.55 -10.05
CA ARG A 297 -5.91 30.64 -9.96
C ARG A 297 -5.30 29.45 -9.20
N ASP A 298 -5.93 29.03 -8.11
CA ASP A 298 -5.50 27.86 -7.33
C ASP A 298 -5.63 26.56 -8.14
N VAL A 299 -6.71 26.43 -8.93
CA VAL A 299 -6.88 25.32 -9.88
C VAL A 299 -5.78 25.34 -10.93
N ALA A 300 -5.50 26.49 -11.56
CA ALA A 300 -4.44 26.61 -12.55
C ALA A 300 -3.06 26.26 -11.98
N ALA A 301 -2.75 26.70 -10.76
CA ALA A 301 -1.52 26.34 -10.06
C ALA A 301 -1.42 24.83 -9.78
N SER A 302 -2.53 24.22 -9.35
CA SER A 302 -2.62 22.78 -9.09
C SER A 302 -2.42 21.95 -10.38
N VAL A 303 -2.97 22.42 -11.50
CA VAL A 303 -2.78 21.78 -12.82
C VAL A 303 -1.32 21.78 -13.24
N VAL A 304 -0.60 22.90 -13.05
CA VAL A 304 0.85 22.97 -13.33
C VAL A 304 1.65 22.02 -12.44
N GLN A 305 1.28 21.89 -11.17
CA GLN A 305 1.93 20.94 -10.27
C GLN A 305 1.68 19.49 -10.69
N LEU A 306 0.44 19.13 -11.03
CA LEU A 306 0.10 17.81 -11.53
C LEU A 306 0.80 17.50 -12.85
N ALA A 307 0.95 18.48 -13.74
CA ALA A 307 1.65 18.29 -15.00
C ALA A 307 3.13 17.92 -14.79
N ARG A 308 3.80 18.58 -13.83
CA ARG A 308 5.17 18.20 -13.42
C ARG A 308 5.24 16.79 -12.86
N GLN A 309 4.26 16.40 -12.03
CA GLN A 309 4.22 15.06 -11.45
C GLN A 309 3.99 13.98 -12.51
N VAL A 310 3.17 14.26 -13.53
CA VAL A 310 2.97 13.37 -14.69
C VAL A 310 4.27 13.20 -15.48
N ASP A 311 5.04 14.27 -15.68
CA ASP A 311 6.35 14.22 -16.35
C ASP A 311 7.37 13.38 -15.54
N GLU A 312 7.41 13.56 -14.22
CA GLU A 312 8.24 12.79 -13.31
C GLU A 312 7.92 11.29 -13.34
N VAL A 313 6.62 10.93 -13.31
CA VAL A 313 6.18 9.52 -13.42
C VAL A 313 6.55 8.93 -14.79
N ASN A 314 6.40 9.68 -15.88
CA ASN A 314 6.83 9.23 -17.20
C ASN A 314 8.34 8.98 -17.24
N HIS A 315 9.15 9.89 -16.68
CA HIS A 315 10.59 9.71 -16.60
C HIS A 315 10.97 8.46 -15.76
N GLY A 316 10.34 8.28 -14.60
CA GLY A 316 10.53 7.09 -13.77
C GLY A 316 10.16 5.80 -14.51
N THR A 317 9.11 5.85 -15.32
CA THR A 317 8.66 4.71 -16.15
C THR A 317 9.67 4.36 -17.24
N ASP A 318 10.29 5.36 -17.88
CA ASP A 318 11.36 5.14 -18.86
C ASP A 318 12.59 4.49 -18.20
N VAL A 319 13.03 5.01 -17.05
CA VAL A 319 14.13 4.43 -16.27
C VAL A 319 13.82 2.99 -15.86
N GLN A 320 12.60 2.73 -15.41
CA GLN A 320 12.16 1.38 -15.05
C GLN A 320 12.24 0.43 -16.24
N ARG A 321 11.85 0.87 -17.44
CA ARG A 321 11.94 0.06 -18.66
C ARG A 321 13.39 -0.29 -19.02
N ASP A 322 14.30 0.68 -18.91
CA ASP A 322 15.72 0.46 -19.17
C ASP A 322 16.33 -0.54 -18.18
N ARG A 323 15.96 -0.44 -16.89
CA ARG A 323 16.38 -1.40 -15.85
C ARG A 323 15.82 -2.80 -16.08
N MET A 324 14.58 -2.91 -16.55
CA MET A 324 14.00 -4.20 -16.92
C MET A 324 14.70 -4.83 -18.12
N ALA A 325 15.12 -4.04 -19.11
CA ALA A 325 15.91 -4.55 -20.23
C ALA A 325 17.30 -5.06 -19.81
N GLU A 326 17.97 -4.34 -18.91
CA GLU A 326 19.24 -4.78 -18.28
C GLU A 326 19.04 -6.08 -17.50
N THR A 327 17.96 -6.16 -16.70
CA THR A 327 17.61 -7.35 -15.92
C THR A 327 17.30 -8.55 -16.82
N ALA A 328 16.55 -8.36 -17.90
CA ALA A 328 16.26 -9.41 -18.88
C ALA A 328 17.56 -9.99 -19.48
N THR A 329 18.49 -9.11 -19.86
CA THR A 329 19.80 -9.52 -20.40
C THR A 329 20.59 -10.32 -19.36
N ALA A 330 20.64 -9.86 -18.10
CA ALA A 330 21.30 -10.58 -17.02
C ALA A 330 20.65 -11.96 -16.75
N MET A 331 19.33 -12.08 -16.91
CA MET A 331 18.62 -13.36 -16.77
C MET A 331 18.91 -14.31 -17.93
N GLU A 332 19.06 -13.81 -19.16
CA GLU A 332 19.52 -14.62 -20.30
C GLU A 332 20.94 -15.18 -20.05
N GLU A 333 21.86 -14.34 -19.56
CA GLU A 333 23.22 -14.77 -19.19
C GLU A 333 23.21 -15.76 -18.01
N MET A 334 22.34 -15.55 -17.03
CA MET A 334 22.14 -16.47 -15.90
C MET A 334 21.66 -17.84 -16.39
N ASN A 335 20.66 -17.88 -17.27
CA ASN A 335 20.13 -19.13 -17.80
C ASN A 335 21.19 -19.90 -18.60
N ALA A 336 21.98 -19.20 -19.42
CA ALA A 336 23.12 -19.81 -20.10
C ALA A 336 24.14 -20.42 -19.12
N THR A 337 24.43 -19.72 -18.03
CA THR A 337 25.36 -20.19 -16.99
C THR A 337 24.80 -21.39 -16.24
N VAL A 338 23.51 -21.38 -15.89
CA VAL A 338 22.84 -22.51 -15.20
C VAL A 338 22.87 -23.77 -16.06
N LEU A 339 22.59 -23.66 -17.36
CA LEU A 339 22.70 -24.77 -18.31
C LEU A 339 24.14 -25.31 -18.41
N GLU A 340 25.14 -24.42 -18.37
CA GLU A 340 26.54 -24.82 -18.35
C GLU A 340 26.92 -25.54 -17.06
N VAL A 341 26.46 -25.07 -15.89
CA VAL A 341 26.67 -25.72 -14.59
C VAL A 341 26.02 -27.10 -14.57
N ALA A 342 24.77 -27.23 -15.03
CA ALA A 342 24.08 -28.52 -15.12
C ALA A 342 24.85 -29.51 -16.00
N ARG A 343 25.36 -29.06 -17.16
CA ARG A 343 26.16 -29.89 -18.06
C ARG A 343 27.50 -30.29 -17.42
N ASN A 344 28.16 -29.37 -16.72
CA ASN A 344 29.41 -29.65 -16.02
C ASN A 344 29.21 -30.62 -14.86
N ALA A 345 28.12 -30.50 -14.11
CA ALA A 345 27.72 -31.47 -13.09
C ALA A 345 27.53 -32.86 -13.71
N SER A 346 26.76 -32.98 -14.80
CA SER A 346 26.58 -34.27 -15.49
C SER A 346 27.92 -34.91 -15.93
N ASN A 347 28.84 -34.12 -16.49
CA ASN A 347 30.17 -34.60 -16.86
C ASN A 347 31.02 -35.03 -15.65
N ALA A 348 30.92 -34.29 -14.54
CA ALA A 348 31.62 -34.61 -13.29
C ALA A 348 31.07 -35.91 -12.67
N ALA A 349 29.76 -36.13 -12.70
CA ALA A 349 29.13 -37.37 -12.21
C ALA A 349 29.63 -38.58 -13.02
N HIS A 350 29.65 -38.47 -14.35
CA HIS A 350 30.18 -39.52 -15.20
C HIS A 350 31.68 -39.80 -14.94
N SER A 351 32.46 -38.74 -14.66
CA SER A 351 33.88 -38.89 -14.32
C SER A 351 34.08 -39.56 -12.95
N ALA A 352 33.23 -39.22 -11.96
CA ALA A 352 33.20 -39.87 -10.67
C ALA A 352 32.82 -41.36 -10.80
N ASP A 353 31.79 -41.70 -11.57
CA ASP A 353 31.40 -43.10 -11.83
C ASP A 353 32.56 -43.91 -12.43
N ARG A 354 33.28 -43.34 -13.40
CA ARG A 354 34.48 -43.97 -13.97
C ARG A 354 35.61 -44.14 -12.95
N ALA A 355 35.85 -43.12 -12.12
CA ALA A 355 36.87 -43.20 -11.07
C ALA A 355 36.52 -44.28 -10.03
N ARG A 356 35.23 -44.41 -9.68
CA ARG A 356 34.71 -45.45 -8.78
C ARG A 356 34.97 -46.85 -9.34
N GLU A 357 34.67 -47.05 -10.63
CA GLU A 357 34.90 -48.35 -11.29
C GLU A 357 36.40 -48.69 -11.37
N ASN A 358 37.25 -47.71 -11.67
CA ASN A 358 38.71 -47.90 -11.69
C ASN A 358 39.25 -48.25 -10.29
N ALA A 359 38.79 -47.55 -9.24
CA ALA A 359 39.20 -47.83 -7.87
C ALA A 359 38.71 -49.21 -7.40
N ARG A 360 37.49 -49.60 -7.78
CA ARG A 360 36.94 -50.94 -7.53
C ARG A 360 37.77 -52.02 -8.21
N THR A 361 38.12 -51.84 -9.49
CA THR A 361 39.02 -52.72 -10.23
C THR A 361 40.40 -52.79 -9.58
N GLY A 362 40.92 -51.65 -9.10
CA GLY A 362 42.18 -51.58 -8.34
C GLY A 362 42.12 -52.38 -7.05
N ALA A 363 41.04 -52.27 -6.27
CA ALA A 363 40.82 -53.04 -5.05
C ALA A 363 40.70 -54.56 -5.32
N GLU A 364 40.11 -54.96 -6.44
CA GLU A 364 40.09 -56.36 -6.90
C GLU A 364 41.50 -56.84 -7.27
N GLY A 365 42.28 -56.02 -8.00
CA GLY A 365 43.66 -56.33 -8.36
C GLY A 365 44.59 -56.49 -7.15
N VAL A 366 44.45 -55.61 -6.16
CA VAL A 366 45.20 -55.73 -4.89
C VAL A 366 44.83 -57.00 -4.14
N ARG A 367 43.54 -57.36 -4.05
CA ARG A 367 43.10 -58.62 -3.43
C ARG A 367 43.69 -59.85 -4.14
N ALA A 368 43.75 -59.83 -5.47
CA ALA A 368 44.38 -60.90 -6.24
C ALA A 368 45.90 -60.98 -5.99
N ALA A 369 46.57 -59.82 -5.83
CA ALA A 369 47.99 -59.77 -5.49
C ALA A 369 48.26 -60.34 -4.08
N VAL A 370 47.45 -59.99 -3.08
CA VAL A 370 47.54 -60.55 -1.72
C VAL A 370 47.40 -62.08 -1.75
N ALA A 371 46.39 -62.60 -2.45
CA ALA A 371 46.20 -64.05 -2.59
C ALA A 371 47.39 -64.74 -3.27
N SER A 372 48.02 -64.07 -4.24
CA SER A 372 49.23 -64.60 -4.90
C SER A 372 50.44 -64.58 -3.97
N ILE A 373 50.60 -63.55 -3.15
CA ILE A 373 51.67 -63.46 -2.14
C ILE A 373 51.50 -64.55 -1.07
N ASP A 374 50.28 -64.82 -0.63
CA ASP A 374 49.98 -65.92 0.29
C ASP A 374 50.33 -67.29 -0.33
N ALA A 375 50.05 -67.51 -1.61
CA ALA A 375 50.46 -68.73 -2.29
C ALA A 375 51.99 -68.88 -2.38
N ILE A 376 52.72 -67.77 -2.60
CA ILE A 376 54.20 -67.77 -2.60
C ILE A 376 54.72 -68.07 -1.19
N LYS A 377 54.09 -67.52 -0.14
CA LYS A 377 54.44 -67.81 1.24
C LYS A 377 54.40 -69.31 1.52
N ASP A 378 53.33 -69.99 1.09
CA ASP A 378 53.17 -71.42 1.28
C ASP A 378 54.26 -72.22 0.57
N GLN A 379 54.62 -71.85 -0.67
CA GLN A 379 55.72 -72.47 -1.42
C GLN A 379 57.08 -72.28 -0.73
N ILE A 380 57.34 -71.10 -0.16
CA ILE A 380 58.59 -70.84 0.58
C ILE A 380 58.65 -71.66 1.87
N LEU A 381 57.53 -71.83 2.58
CA LEU A 381 57.47 -72.68 3.77
C LEU A 381 57.76 -74.16 3.43
N GLU A 382 57.24 -74.65 2.30
CA GLU A 382 57.55 -76.00 1.79
C GLU A 382 59.04 -76.14 1.41
N LEU A 383 59.62 -75.12 0.77
CA LEU A 383 61.05 -75.07 0.47
C LEU A 383 61.90 -75.09 1.75
N ASN A 384 61.48 -74.39 2.81
CA ASN A 384 62.16 -74.41 4.10
C ASN A 384 62.22 -75.83 4.68
N SER A 385 61.08 -76.53 4.66
CA SER A 385 60.97 -77.91 5.12
C SER A 385 61.90 -78.84 4.32
N SER A 386 61.87 -78.72 2.99
CA SER A 386 62.71 -79.53 2.09
C SER A 386 64.21 -79.29 2.31
N MET A 387 64.63 -78.04 2.56
CA MET A 387 66.03 -77.72 2.89
C MET A 387 66.45 -78.26 4.26
N GLY A 388 65.53 -78.28 5.23
CA GLY A 388 65.74 -78.94 6.52
C GLY A 388 65.96 -80.45 6.37
N GLU A 389 65.14 -81.12 5.54
CA GLU A 389 65.31 -82.55 5.23
C GLU A 389 66.64 -82.84 4.53
N LEU A 390 67.03 -82.03 3.54
CA LEU A 390 68.32 -82.14 2.86
C LEU A 390 69.49 -81.97 3.84
N GLY A 391 69.39 -81.01 4.77
CA GLY A 391 70.36 -80.79 5.83
C GLY A 391 70.53 -82.05 6.70
N ASN A 392 69.42 -82.64 7.15
CA ASN A 392 69.41 -83.87 7.95
C ASN A 392 69.98 -85.07 7.17
N GLN A 393 69.64 -85.23 5.89
CA GLN A 393 70.21 -86.29 5.05
C GLN A 393 71.72 -86.13 4.86
N ALA A 394 72.19 -84.90 4.61
CA ALA A 394 73.61 -84.62 4.49
C ALA A 394 74.36 -84.83 5.81
N GLU A 395 73.74 -84.56 6.97
CA GLU A 395 74.31 -84.89 8.28
C GLU A 395 74.46 -86.40 8.47
N ASN A 396 73.43 -87.17 8.11
CA ASN A 396 73.47 -88.64 8.19
C ASN A 396 74.53 -89.25 7.27
N ILE A 397 74.68 -88.74 6.05
CA ILE A 397 75.76 -89.16 5.15
C ILE A 397 77.12 -88.83 5.79
N GLY A 398 77.28 -87.65 6.38
CA GLY A 398 78.50 -87.28 7.10
C GLY A 398 78.88 -88.27 8.21
N LYS A 399 77.89 -88.72 9.00
CA LYS A 399 78.08 -89.76 10.03
C LYS A 399 78.56 -91.09 9.42
N ILE A 400 77.98 -91.49 8.29
CA ILE A 400 78.38 -92.71 7.57
C ILE A 400 79.81 -92.58 7.04
N MET A 401 80.18 -91.44 6.46
CA MET A 401 81.54 -91.22 5.94
C MET A 401 82.61 -91.27 7.05
N ASN A 402 82.30 -90.80 8.26
CA ASN A 402 83.20 -90.96 9.41
C ASN A 402 83.44 -92.44 9.73
N VAL A 403 82.37 -93.25 9.78
CA VAL A 403 82.49 -94.71 10.00
C VAL A 403 83.30 -95.38 8.88
N VAL A 404 83.10 -94.98 7.62
CA VAL A 404 83.88 -95.52 6.49
C VAL A 404 85.35 -95.12 6.59
N THR A 405 85.64 -93.89 7.03
CA THR A 405 87.02 -93.43 7.28
C THR A 405 87.68 -94.28 8.36
N ASP A 406 86.97 -94.51 9.47
CA ASP A 406 87.46 -95.33 10.58
C ASP A 406 87.71 -96.78 10.14
N ILE A 407 86.82 -97.37 9.33
CA ILE A 407 87.00 -98.72 8.77
C ILE A 407 88.21 -98.76 7.83
N ALA A 408 88.39 -97.75 6.97
CA ALA A 408 89.51 -97.69 6.06
C ALA A 408 90.85 -97.51 6.81
N ASP A 409 90.89 -96.68 7.86
CA ASP A 409 92.08 -96.52 8.71
C ASP A 409 92.41 -97.81 9.48
N GLN A 410 91.40 -98.48 10.04
CA GLN A 410 91.57 -99.80 10.66
C GLN A 410 92.09 -100.83 9.65
N THR A 411 91.56 -100.83 8.43
CA THR A 411 91.99 -101.73 7.35
C THR A 411 93.44 -101.44 6.94
N ASN A 412 93.82 -100.16 6.89
CA ASN A 412 95.19 -99.72 6.61
C ASN A 412 96.17 -100.21 7.70
N LEU A 413 95.80 -100.08 8.97
CA LEU A 413 96.58 -100.57 10.11
C LEU A 413 96.68 -102.11 10.12
N LEU A 414 95.59 -102.82 9.85
CA LEU A 414 95.59 -104.29 9.73
C LEU A 414 96.49 -104.76 8.58
N ALA A 415 96.41 -104.09 7.43
CA ALA A 415 97.24 -104.37 6.27
C ALA A 415 98.73 -104.11 6.55
N LEU A 416 99.05 -103.03 7.27
CA LEU A 416 100.41 -102.74 7.72
C LEU A 416 100.95 -103.82 8.65
N ASN A 417 100.16 -104.25 9.64
CA ASN A 417 100.54 -105.33 10.55
C ASN A 417 100.74 -106.65 9.80
N ALA A 418 99.89 -106.95 8.82
CA ALA A 418 100.03 -108.13 7.96
C ALA A 418 101.28 -108.05 7.07
N ALA A 419 101.63 -106.88 6.53
CA ALA A 419 102.84 -106.67 5.74
C ALA A 419 104.11 -106.85 6.60
N ILE A 420 104.10 -106.36 7.84
CA ILE A 420 105.20 -106.55 8.81
C ILE A 420 105.38 -108.04 9.12
N GLU A 421 104.32 -108.77 9.41
CA GLU A 421 104.41 -110.21 9.74
C GLU A 421 104.81 -111.04 8.50
N ALA A 422 104.35 -110.65 7.31
CA ALA A 422 104.78 -111.27 6.05
C ALA A 422 106.27 -111.03 5.75
N ALA A 423 106.81 -109.84 6.04
CA ALA A 423 108.24 -109.56 5.95
C ALA A 423 109.06 -110.37 6.97
N ARG A 424 108.49 -110.60 8.17
CA ARG A 424 109.09 -111.40 9.24
C ARG A 424 109.21 -112.89 8.90
N ALA A 425 108.30 -113.41 8.07
CA ALA A 425 108.30 -114.79 7.58
C ALA A 425 109.28 -115.06 6.41
N GLY A 426 110.03 -114.04 5.94
CA GLY A 426 111.05 -114.19 4.90
C GLY A 426 110.47 -114.66 3.55
N ASP A 427 111.15 -115.60 2.88
CA ASP A 427 110.76 -116.08 1.54
C ASP A 427 109.37 -116.74 1.50
N ALA A 428 108.90 -117.34 2.61
CA ALA A 428 107.59 -117.95 2.71
C ALA A 428 106.43 -116.93 2.77
N GLY A 429 106.71 -115.69 3.22
CA GLY A 429 105.71 -114.62 3.38
C GLY A 429 105.53 -113.73 2.14
N ARG A 430 106.33 -113.93 1.08
CA ARG A 430 106.41 -113.00 -0.06
C ARG A 430 105.07 -112.79 -0.78
N GLY A 431 104.26 -113.84 -0.93
CA GLY A 431 102.92 -113.74 -1.52
C GLY A 431 101.93 -112.96 -0.65
N PHE A 432 101.99 -113.15 0.68
CA PHE A 432 101.16 -112.44 1.64
C PHE A 432 101.54 -110.96 1.75
N ALA A 433 102.84 -110.63 1.66
CA ALA A 433 103.32 -109.25 1.67
C ALA A 433 102.74 -108.42 0.52
N VAL A 434 102.67 -108.98 -0.69
CA VAL A 434 102.08 -108.31 -1.87
C VAL A 434 100.59 -108.05 -1.69
N VAL A 435 99.84 -109.02 -1.15
CA VAL A 435 98.41 -108.85 -0.88
C VAL A 435 98.19 -107.79 0.22
N ALA A 436 98.99 -107.83 1.29
CA ALA A 436 98.92 -106.84 2.37
C ALA A 436 99.20 -105.42 1.87
N ASP A 437 100.22 -105.23 1.02
CA ASP A 437 100.49 -103.92 0.40
C ASP A 437 99.37 -103.45 -0.54
N GLU A 438 98.72 -104.36 -1.27
CA GLU A 438 97.59 -104.01 -2.13
C GLU A 438 96.34 -103.62 -1.32
N VAL A 439 96.06 -104.33 -0.21
CA VAL A 439 95.00 -103.95 0.74
C VAL A 439 95.30 -102.60 1.39
N ARG A 440 96.57 -102.34 1.76
CA ARG A 440 97.03 -101.06 2.31
C ARG A 440 96.77 -99.90 1.33
N LYS A 441 97.17 -100.06 0.06
CA LYS A 441 96.89 -99.07 -1.00
C LYS A 441 95.39 -98.87 -1.24
N LEU A 442 94.59 -99.94 -1.16
CA LEU A 442 93.14 -99.84 -1.32
C LEU A 442 92.51 -99.07 -0.15
N ALA A 443 92.98 -99.31 1.07
CA ALA A 443 92.56 -98.58 2.27
C ALA A 443 92.94 -97.09 2.17
N GLU A 444 94.18 -96.76 1.78
CA GLU A 444 94.62 -95.37 1.53
C GLU A 444 93.76 -94.68 0.45
N LYS A 445 93.47 -95.35 -0.67
CA LYS A 445 92.55 -94.83 -1.71
C LYS A 445 91.13 -94.63 -1.17
N THR A 446 90.65 -95.53 -0.32
CA THR A 446 89.32 -95.44 0.30
C THR A 446 89.26 -94.25 1.26
N MET A 447 90.29 -94.03 2.08
CA MET A 447 90.40 -92.85 2.95
C MET A 447 90.38 -91.55 2.14
N GLN A 448 91.15 -91.49 1.05
CA GLN A 448 91.18 -90.31 0.17
C GLN A 448 89.81 -90.04 -0.49
N ALA A 449 89.17 -91.06 -1.04
CA ALA A 449 87.84 -90.93 -1.64
C ALA A 449 86.78 -90.53 -0.60
N THR A 450 86.86 -91.10 0.61
CA THR A 450 85.95 -90.78 1.72
C THR A 450 86.11 -89.34 2.19
N LYS A 451 87.35 -88.83 2.20
CA LYS A 451 87.63 -87.41 2.46
C LYS A 451 87.03 -86.49 1.41
N GLU A 452 87.18 -86.81 0.12
CA GLU A 452 86.60 -86.02 -0.98
C GLU A 452 85.06 -85.98 -0.92
N VAL A 453 84.42 -87.10 -0.59
CA VAL A 453 82.98 -87.16 -0.34
C VAL A 453 82.59 -86.40 0.93
N GLY A 454 83.36 -86.51 2.01
CA GLY A 454 83.14 -85.75 3.25
C GLY A 454 83.21 -84.23 3.04
N ASP A 455 84.16 -83.77 2.23
CA ASP A 455 84.27 -82.36 1.82
C ASP A 455 83.05 -81.93 0.99
N ALA A 456 82.58 -82.78 0.07
CA ALA A 456 81.37 -82.52 -0.72
C ALA A 456 80.11 -82.44 0.16
N VAL A 457 79.95 -83.36 1.11
CA VAL A 457 78.84 -83.36 2.07
C VAL A 457 78.88 -82.13 2.96
N SER A 458 80.06 -81.72 3.44
CA SER A 458 80.23 -80.49 4.23
C SER A 458 79.81 -79.25 3.45
N ARG A 459 80.13 -79.17 2.14
CA ARG A 459 79.65 -78.10 1.27
C ARG A 459 78.12 -78.14 1.10
N ILE A 460 77.51 -79.32 0.95
CA ILE A 460 76.04 -79.47 0.87
C ILE A 460 75.39 -78.98 2.16
N GLN A 461 75.90 -79.37 3.33
CA GLN A 461 75.39 -78.92 4.63
C GLN A 461 75.52 -77.40 4.82
N ALA A 462 76.64 -76.82 4.40
CA ALA A 462 76.83 -75.37 4.43
C ALA A 462 75.83 -74.65 3.52
N GLN A 463 75.63 -75.16 2.29
CA GLN A 463 74.67 -74.60 1.34
C GLN A 463 73.23 -74.74 1.83
N ALA A 464 72.85 -75.88 2.42
CA ALA A 464 71.52 -76.08 2.99
C ALA A 464 71.24 -75.07 4.12
N ARG A 465 72.20 -74.86 5.03
CA ARG A 465 72.08 -73.84 6.10
C ARG A 465 71.96 -72.42 5.53
N ALA A 466 72.77 -72.08 4.53
CA ALA A 466 72.68 -70.77 3.87
C ALA A 466 71.31 -70.57 3.20
N ASN A 467 70.77 -71.60 2.54
CA ASN A 467 69.46 -71.55 1.90
C ASN A 467 68.31 -71.40 2.92
N ILE A 468 68.38 -72.09 4.08
CA ILE A 468 67.39 -71.93 5.16
C ILE A 468 67.36 -70.47 5.63
N GLN A 469 68.52 -69.85 5.86
CA GLN A 469 68.58 -68.44 6.28
C GLN A 469 68.03 -67.48 5.21
N ALA A 470 68.29 -67.76 3.93
CA ALA A 470 67.71 -66.98 2.83
C ALA A 470 66.19 -67.13 2.76
N VAL A 471 65.67 -68.34 3.03
CA VAL A 471 64.23 -68.62 3.12
C VAL A 471 63.59 -67.89 4.29
N GLU A 472 64.18 -67.89 5.48
CA GLU A 472 63.69 -67.13 6.64
C GLU A 472 63.59 -65.63 6.35
N THR A 473 64.60 -65.07 5.67
CA THR A 473 64.59 -63.67 5.24
C THR A 473 63.47 -63.41 4.23
N SER A 474 63.27 -64.31 3.27
CA SER A 474 62.21 -64.20 2.26
C SER A 474 60.81 -64.23 2.89
N VAL A 475 60.60 -65.02 3.94
CA VAL A 475 59.33 -65.02 4.70
C VAL A 475 59.07 -63.66 5.35
N GLN A 476 60.11 -63.00 5.91
CA GLN A 476 59.95 -61.66 6.49
C GLN A 476 59.57 -60.61 5.43
N ASP A 477 60.18 -60.68 4.25
CA ASP A 477 59.88 -59.75 3.15
C ASP A 477 58.48 -59.97 2.56
N ILE A 478 58.01 -61.21 2.52
CA ILE A 478 56.62 -61.55 2.17
C ILE A 478 55.63 -60.96 3.16
N VAL A 479 55.89 -61.06 4.47
CA VAL A 479 55.01 -60.47 5.50
C VAL A 479 54.91 -58.96 5.32
N LYS A 480 56.03 -58.27 5.10
CA LYS A 480 56.04 -56.82 4.82
C LYS A 480 55.29 -56.47 3.53
N SER A 481 55.50 -57.26 2.47
CA SER A 481 54.82 -57.05 1.18
C SER A 481 53.32 -57.26 1.27
N THR A 482 52.88 -58.26 2.04
CA THR A 482 51.46 -58.54 2.31
C THR A 482 50.82 -57.39 3.08
N ALA A 483 51.51 -56.86 4.11
CA ALA A 483 51.03 -55.72 4.87
C ALA A 483 50.85 -54.47 3.99
N ALA A 484 51.85 -54.14 3.17
CA ALA A 484 51.78 -53.00 2.25
C ALA A 484 50.68 -53.16 1.17
N ALA A 485 50.46 -54.39 0.70
CA ALA A 485 49.37 -54.68 -0.24
C ALA A 485 48.00 -54.52 0.42
N ASN A 486 47.81 -55.02 1.65
CA ASN A 486 46.56 -54.82 2.39
C ASN A 486 46.27 -53.35 2.66
N GLU A 487 47.26 -52.56 3.09
CA GLU A 487 47.15 -51.11 3.27
C GLU A 487 46.74 -50.40 1.96
N SER A 488 47.35 -50.79 0.83
CA SER A 488 46.95 -50.29 -0.49
C SER A 488 45.49 -50.63 -0.84
N GLY A 489 45.01 -51.79 -0.39
CA GLY A 489 43.62 -52.21 -0.55
C GLY A 489 42.65 -51.37 0.27
N GLU A 490 43.03 -50.99 1.48
CA GLU A 490 42.26 -50.07 2.33
C GLU A 490 42.14 -48.69 1.68
N PHE A 491 43.24 -48.13 1.14
CA PHE A 491 43.18 -46.86 0.39
C PHE A 491 42.29 -46.92 -0.84
N MET A 492 42.27 -48.05 -1.58
CA MET A 492 41.34 -48.21 -2.71
C MET A 492 39.88 -48.21 -2.24
N ALA A 493 39.57 -48.84 -1.11
CA ALA A 493 38.23 -48.84 -0.54
C ALA A 493 37.80 -47.43 -0.09
N GLU A 494 38.71 -46.66 0.51
CA GLU A 494 38.48 -45.27 0.88
C GLU A 494 38.20 -44.39 -0.34
N ILE A 495 38.98 -44.53 -1.43
CA ILE A 495 38.73 -43.82 -2.70
C ILE A 495 37.34 -44.16 -3.25
N VAL A 496 36.92 -45.42 -3.22
CA VAL A 496 35.56 -45.81 -3.65
C VAL A 496 34.49 -45.07 -2.85
N SER A 497 34.68 -44.93 -1.53
CA SER A 497 33.75 -44.19 -0.66
C SER A 497 33.70 -42.70 -1.02
N ILE A 498 34.86 -42.03 -1.08
CA ILE A 498 34.96 -40.58 -1.37
C ILE A 498 34.38 -40.25 -2.74
N VAL A 499 34.64 -41.07 -3.74
CA VAL A 499 34.09 -40.88 -5.09
C VAL A 499 32.56 -41.09 -5.09
N GLY A 500 32.04 -42.01 -4.28
CA GLY A 500 30.60 -42.18 -4.08
C GLY A 500 29.94 -40.93 -3.49
N GLU A 501 30.53 -40.35 -2.44
CA GLU A 501 30.07 -39.08 -1.86
C GLU A 501 30.13 -37.93 -2.87
N THR A 502 31.22 -37.85 -3.64
CA THR A 502 31.39 -36.84 -4.69
C THR A 502 30.30 -36.95 -5.74
N ALA A 503 29.94 -38.17 -6.18
CA ALA A 503 28.89 -38.39 -7.15
C ALA A 503 27.52 -37.91 -6.63
N ALA A 504 27.17 -38.21 -5.38
CA ALA A 504 25.94 -37.75 -4.75
C ALA A 504 25.88 -36.22 -4.62
N GLN A 505 27.01 -35.58 -4.31
CA GLN A 505 27.10 -34.12 -4.22
C GLN A 505 26.94 -33.45 -5.60
N VAL A 506 27.47 -34.07 -6.65
CA VAL A 506 27.28 -33.61 -8.03
C VAL A 506 25.82 -33.76 -8.49
N GLU A 507 25.14 -34.84 -8.11
CA GLU A 507 23.70 -35.02 -8.38
C GLU A 507 22.85 -33.92 -7.69
N SER A 508 23.24 -33.52 -6.48
CA SER A 508 22.61 -32.39 -5.78
C SER A 508 22.82 -31.06 -6.52
N ILE A 509 24.00 -30.83 -7.10
CA ILE A 509 24.28 -29.63 -7.93
C ILE A 509 23.41 -29.64 -9.18
N ALA A 510 23.24 -30.79 -9.84
CA ALA A 510 22.38 -30.91 -11.01
C ALA A 510 20.92 -30.56 -10.67
N THR A 511 20.40 -31.11 -9.57
CA THR A 511 19.04 -30.80 -9.07
C THR A 511 18.88 -29.31 -8.76
N ALA A 512 19.84 -28.71 -8.04
CA ALA A 512 19.82 -27.28 -7.73
C ALA A 512 19.89 -26.40 -8.99
N SER A 513 20.60 -26.86 -10.04
CA SER A 513 20.66 -26.16 -11.32
C SER A 513 19.33 -26.21 -12.07
N GLU A 514 18.60 -27.33 -12.00
CA GLU A 514 17.25 -27.43 -12.56
C GLU A 514 16.27 -26.49 -11.84
N GLU A 515 16.32 -26.43 -10.50
CA GLU A 515 15.53 -25.48 -9.71
C GLU A 515 15.88 -24.01 -10.04
N GLN A 516 17.18 -23.70 -10.18
CA GLN A 516 17.62 -22.37 -10.62
C GLN A 516 17.10 -22.01 -12.01
N SER A 517 17.08 -22.96 -12.95
CA SER A 517 16.54 -22.72 -14.30
C SER A 517 15.05 -22.37 -14.25
N ALA A 518 14.27 -23.09 -13.44
CA ALA A 518 12.85 -22.77 -13.23
C ALA A 518 12.66 -21.38 -12.61
N ALA A 519 13.44 -21.04 -11.58
CA ALA A 519 13.40 -19.72 -10.96
C ALA A 519 13.79 -18.60 -11.93
N SER A 520 14.80 -18.81 -12.79
CA SER A 520 15.18 -17.84 -13.83
C SER A 520 14.05 -17.59 -14.84
N GLU A 521 13.30 -18.63 -15.21
CA GLU A 521 12.14 -18.48 -16.11
C GLU A 521 11.00 -17.68 -15.45
N GLU A 522 10.71 -17.94 -14.17
CA GLU A 522 9.74 -17.15 -13.41
C GLU A 522 10.15 -15.68 -13.30
N ILE A 523 11.43 -15.40 -13.05
CA ILE A 523 11.95 -14.03 -13.02
C ILE A 523 11.81 -13.37 -14.40
N ASN A 524 12.09 -14.08 -15.49
CA ASN A 524 11.96 -13.53 -16.84
C ASN A 524 10.50 -13.18 -17.18
N GLN A 525 9.54 -13.98 -16.71
CA GLN A 525 8.11 -13.66 -16.80
C GLN A 525 7.77 -12.41 -15.98
N ALA A 526 8.26 -12.30 -14.75
CA ALA A 526 8.06 -11.12 -13.91
C ALA A 526 8.64 -9.84 -14.56
N VAL A 527 9.83 -9.92 -15.16
CA VAL A 527 10.44 -8.80 -15.91
C VAL A 527 9.57 -8.38 -17.09
N THR A 528 8.99 -9.34 -17.80
CA THR A 528 8.04 -9.06 -18.90
C THR A 528 6.78 -8.36 -18.39
N ASP A 529 6.21 -8.80 -17.27
CA ASP A 529 5.05 -8.18 -16.66
C ASP A 529 5.31 -6.76 -16.17
N VAL A 530 6.45 -6.53 -15.51
CA VAL A 530 6.86 -5.18 -15.07
C VAL A 530 7.05 -4.26 -16.27
N THR A 531 7.65 -4.76 -17.36
CA THR A 531 7.81 -3.99 -18.61
C THR A 531 6.44 -3.62 -19.22
N ARG A 532 5.48 -4.55 -19.20
CA ARG A 532 4.11 -4.28 -19.66
C ARG A 532 3.39 -3.25 -18.78
N ILE A 533 3.49 -3.37 -17.46
CA ILE A 533 2.90 -2.42 -16.50
C ILE A 533 3.50 -1.03 -16.68
N ALA A 534 4.81 -0.93 -16.89
CA ALA A 534 5.49 0.33 -17.21
C ALA A 534 4.89 0.96 -18.49
N PHE A 535 4.71 0.17 -19.56
CA PHE A 535 4.08 0.67 -20.79
C PHE A 535 2.64 1.16 -20.58
N GLU A 536 1.82 0.43 -19.82
CA GLU A 536 0.45 0.82 -19.48
C GLU A 536 0.42 2.11 -18.61
N THR A 537 1.40 2.26 -17.71
CA THR A 537 1.57 3.44 -16.87
C THR A 537 1.92 4.66 -17.70
N ALA A 538 2.88 4.55 -18.62
CA ALA A 538 3.23 5.63 -19.56
C ALA A 538 2.01 6.06 -20.41
N GLN A 539 1.21 5.11 -20.90
CA GLN A 539 -0.05 5.44 -21.58
C GLN A 539 -1.05 6.16 -20.67
N GLY A 540 -1.21 5.70 -19.43
CA GLY A 540 -2.06 6.35 -18.44
C GLY A 540 -1.64 7.79 -18.17
N MET A 541 -0.34 8.01 -18.01
CA MET A 541 0.26 9.33 -17.82
C MET A 541 0.09 10.23 -19.04
N SER A 542 0.24 9.69 -20.25
CA SER A 542 -0.04 10.45 -21.48
C SER A 542 -1.50 10.94 -21.56
N ARG A 543 -2.46 10.10 -21.14
CA ARG A 543 -3.88 10.51 -21.03
C ARG A 543 -4.10 11.53 -19.91
N ALA A 544 -3.41 11.39 -18.78
CA ALA A 544 -3.48 12.35 -17.68
C ALA A 544 -2.96 13.73 -18.12
N ALA A 545 -1.85 13.78 -18.87
CA ALA A 545 -1.32 15.03 -19.44
C ALA A 545 -2.36 15.72 -20.34
N GLN A 546 -3.04 14.98 -21.22
CA GLN A 546 -4.10 15.53 -22.07
C GLN A 546 -5.28 16.09 -21.26
N ALA A 547 -5.66 15.42 -20.17
CA ALA A 547 -6.73 15.91 -19.29
C ALA A 547 -6.31 17.19 -18.54
N LEU A 548 -5.04 17.27 -18.11
CA LEU A 548 -4.50 18.45 -17.46
C LEU A 548 -4.45 19.66 -18.40
N ASP A 549 -4.08 19.47 -19.66
CA ASP A 549 -4.14 20.53 -20.68
C ASP A 549 -5.57 21.06 -20.85
N ALA A 550 -6.57 20.18 -20.87
CA ALA A 550 -7.97 20.58 -20.92
C ALA A 550 -8.42 21.33 -19.66
N MET A 551 -7.95 20.93 -18.47
CA MET A 551 -8.22 21.64 -17.22
C MET A 551 -7.58 23.02 -17.18
N ALA A 552 -6.34 23.16 -17.68
CA ALA A 552 -5.69 24.45 -17.80
C ALA A 552 -6.49 25.40 -18.71
N ALA A 553 -6.99 24.90 -19.83
CA ALA A 553 -7.85 25.67 -20.73
C ALA A 553 -9.16 26.12 -20.04
N MET A 554 -9.84 25.22 -19.32
CA MET A 554 -11.06 25.55 -18.58
C MET A 554 -10.84 26.59 -17.47
N ALA A 555 -9.71 26.52 -16.75
CA ALA A 555 -9.35 27.51 -15.73
C ALA A 555 -9.10 28.89 -16.36
N ALA A 556 -8.43 28.94 -17.52
CA ALA A 556 -8.22 30.17 -18.26
C ALA A 556 -9.54 30.78 -18.75
N ASP A 557 -10.46 29.96 -19.25
CA ASP A 557 -11.79 30.39 -19.67
C ASP A 557 -12.62 30.93 -18.49
N LEU A 558 -12.60 30.24 -17.35
CA LEU A 558 -13.29 30.68 -16.13
C LEU A 558 -12.77 32.03 -15.64
N ASP A 559 -11.44 32.21 -15.63
CA ASP A 559 -10.82 33.49 -15.26
C ASP A 559 -11.23 34.63 -16.22
N ALA A 560 -11.34 34.35 -17.53
CA ALA A 560 -11.82 35.32 -18.51
C ALA A 560 -13.29 35.73 -18.26
N VAL A 561 -14.17 34.78 -17.96
CA VAL A 561 -15.59 35.06 -17.63
C VAL A 561 -15.71 35.90 -16.35
N ILE A 562 -14.88 35.61 -15.34
CA ILE A 562 -14.89 36.36 -14.07
C ILE A 562 -14.46 37.82 -14.29
N ARG A 563 -13.43 38.06 -15.12
CA ARG A 563 -12.99 39.41 -15.48
C ARG A 563 -14.05 40.20 -16.24
N ASP A 564 -14.85 39.54 -17.07
CA ASP A 564 -15.99 40.17 -17.74
C ASP A 564 -17.09 40.57 -16.73
N MET A 565 -17.38 39.69 -15.76
CA MET A 565 -18.38 39.94 -14.71
C MET A 565 -18.03 41.07 -13.74
N THR A 566 -16.74 41.31 -13.44
CA THR A 566 -16.32 42.42 -12.57
C THR A 566 -16.32 43.78 -13.26
N GLY A 567 -16.55 43.80 -14.58
CA GLY A 567 -16.47 45.04 -15.38
C GLY A 567 -15.04 45.54 -15.57
N ASP A 568 -14.02 44.77 -15.17
CA ASP A 568 -12.61 45.07 -15.47
C ASP A 568 -12.32 44.98 -16.99
N GLY A 569 -13.28 44.47 -17.78
CA GLY A 569 -13.27 44.51 -19.24
C GLY A 569 -13.46 45.90 -19.88
N ALA A 570 -13.75 46.96 -19.12
CA ALA A 570 -14.04 48.29 -19.69
C ALA A 570 -12.83 49.26 -19.79
N THR A 571 -11.61 48.85 -19.42
CA THR A 571 -10.41 49.74 -19.51
C THR A 571 -9.21 49.17 -20.26
N ALA A 572 -9.32 48.00 -20.90
CA ALA A 572 -8.28 47.50 -21.81
C ALA A 572 -8.84 47.36 -23.23
N GLY A 573 -8.51 48.32 -24.08
CA GLY A 573 -8.81 48.27 -25.52
C GLY A 573 -8.21 47.02 -26.20
N PRO A 574 -8.70 46.67 -27.40
CA PRO A 574 -8.35 45.44 -28.08
C PRO A 574 -6.96 45.54 -28.70
N THR A 575 -5.90 45.38 -27.92
CA THR A 575 -4.54 45.19 -28.44
C THR A 575 -3.66 44.48 -27.41
N ALA A 576 -3.01 43.39 -27.85
CA ALA A 576 -1.90 42.70 -27.19
C ALA A 576 -2.23 41.60 -26.15
N GLN A 577 -3.01 40.57 -26.55
CA GLN A 577 -2.83 39.23 -25.96
C GLN A 577 -3.12 38.11 -26.98
N LYS A 578 -2.55 38.23 -28.18
CA LYS A 578 -2.46 37.12 -29.15
C LYS A 578 -1.04 36.62 -29.39
N ASP A 579 -0.01 37.33 -28.90
CA ASP A 579 1.39 37.01 -29.21
C ASP A 579 2.17 36.28 -28.10
N THR A 580 1.58 36.08 -26.91
CA THR A 580 2.31 35.44 -25.80
C THR A 580 2.05 33.93 -25.67
N LEU A 581 0.94 33.42 -26.21
CA LEU A 581 0.62 31.98 -26.18
C LEU A 581 1.06 31.22 -27.44
N SER A 582 1.50 31.92 -28.50
CA SER A 582 2.13 31.26 -29.68
C SER A 582 3.63 31.00 -29.51
N ARG A 583 4.26 31.41 -28.39
CA ARG A 583 5.72 31.30 -28.20
C ARG A 583 6.19 30.24 -27.20
N GLN A 584 5.28 29.47 -26.59
CA GLN A 584 5.63 28.33 -25.73
C GLN A 584 5.12 26.99 -26.27
N ALA A 585 4.48 26.97 -27.44
CA ALA A 585 4.19 25.75 -28.21
C ALA A 585 5.33 25.41 -29.20
N GLU A 586 6.59 25.62 -28.82
CA GLU A 586 7.73 24.94 -29.45
C GLU A 586 8.05 23.69 -28.64
N THR A 587 7.27 22.63 -28.87
CA THR A 587 7.80 21.28 -28.73
C THR A 587 9.07 21.16 -29.58
N PRO A 588 10.19 20.64 -29.05
CA PRO A 588 11.24 20.12 -29.91
C PRO A 588 10.64 18.94 -30.66
N ARG A 589 10.31 19.14 -31.94
CA ARG A 589 10.12 18.04 -32.88
C ARG A 589 11.47 17.34 -32.97
N LYS A 590 11.70 16.30 -32.17
CA LYS A 590 12.73 15.31 -32.46
C LYS A 590 12.32 14.65 -33.77
N GLU A 591 13.06 14.94 -34.81
CA GLU A 591 13.02 14.21 -36.07
C GLU A 591 13.16 12.72 -35.78
N THR A 592 12.07 11.97 -35.96
CA THR A 592 12.16 10.53 -36.20
C THR A 592 12.77 10.35 -37.58
N GLN A 593 14.10 10.21 -37.64
CA GLN A 593 14.75 9.62 -38.80
C GLN A 593 14.56 8.09 -38.77
N PRO A 594 14.33 7.44 -39.92
CA PRO A 594 14.02 6.03 -39.97
C PRO A 594 15.28 5.18 -39.76
N VAL A 595 15.17 4.17 -38.90
CA VAL A 595 16.19 3.15 -38.65
C VAL A 595 16.47 2.38 -39.95
N LYS A 596 17.68 2.54 -40.50
CA LYS A 596 18.26 1.61 -41.48
C LYS A 596 18.98 0.49 -40.75
N LYS A 597 18.67 -0.75 -41.13
CA LYS A 597 19.31 -2.01 -40.70
C LYS A 597 20.81 -2.06 -41.02
N ALA A 598 21.60 -2.50 -40.03
CA ALA A 598 22.77 -3.43 -40.02
C ALA A 598 23.97 -3.20 -41.00
N PRO A 599 25.22 -3.70 -40.77
CA PRO A 599 25.60 -4.85 -39.94
C PRO A 599 26.93 -4.75 -39.12
N SER A 600 27.17 -5.84 -38.38
CA SER A 600 28.36 -6.31 -37.63
C SER A 600 29.78 -5.91 -38.06
N LYS A 601 30.69 -5.79 -37.07
CA LYS A 601 32.07 -6.38 -36.96
C LYS A 601 32.80 -5.75 -35.74
N SER A 602 33.10 -6.49 -34.67
CA SER A 602 34.35 -7.22 -34.33
C SER A 602 35.66 -6.40 -34.26
N ALA A 603 36.26 -6.32 -33.06
CA ALA A 603 37.71 -6.28 -32.70
C ALA A 603 37.86 -5.48 -31.37
N SER A 604 38.21 -6.04 -30.20
CA SER A 604 39.43 -6.74 -29.73
C SER A 604 40.66 -5.84 -29.53
N ALA A 605 41.14 -5.84 -28.26
CA ALA A 605 42.53 -5.61 -27.78
C ALA A 605 43.08 -4.15 -27.81
N LYS A 606 44.02 -3.69 -26.98
CA LYS A 606 44.82 -4.19 -25.84
C LYS A 606 45.55 -2.97 -25.20
N ALA A 607 45.73 -3.01 -23.88
CA ALA A 607 46.96 -2.72 -23.11
C ALA A 607 47.79 -1.39 -23.26
N ALA A 608 47.97 -0.75 -22.09
CA ALA A 608 49.25 -0.41 -21.43
C ALA A 608 50.01 0.92 -21.72
N SER A 609 50.15 1.68 -20.63
CA SER A 609 51.43 2.10 -20.01
C SER A 609 52.15 3.40 -20.42
N ALA A 610 52.32 4.23 -19.38
CA ALA A 610 53.46 5.08 -19.00
C ALA A 610 53.59 6.51 -19.55
N GLY A 611 53.76 7.45 -18.61
CA GLY A 611 54.85 8.43 -18.71
C GLY A 611 54.54 9.90 -18.44
N ASN A 612 54.54 10.27 -17.15
CA ASN A 612 55.01 11.53 -16.55
C ASN A 612 54.62 12.91 -17.14
N GLY A 613 53.91 13.67 -16.28
CA GLY A 613 54.48 14.86 -15.64
C GLY A 613 54.13 16.22 -16.26
N HIS A 614 53.29 17.01 -15.59
CA HIS A 614 53.74 18.21 -14.87
C HIS A 614 52.63 18.74 -13.96
N ALA A 615 53.04 19.09 -12.75
CA ALA A 615 52.23 19.64 -11.69
C ALA A 615 51.68 21.02 -12.06
N ASN A 616 50.41 21.25 -11.73
CA ASN A 616 50.01 22.56 -11.23
C ASN A 616 49.01 22.37 -10.08
N ALA A 617 49.35 22.96 -8.94
CA ALA A 617 48.63 22.85 -7.70
C ALA A 617 47.25 23.53 -7.79
N ALA A 618 46.22 22.85 -7.31
CA ALA A 618 44.94 23.45 -6.93
C ALA A 618 44.60 22.98 -5.50
N PRO A 619 44.04 23.86 -4.64
CA PRO A 619 43.95 23.62 -3.22
C PRO A 619 42.79 22.70 -2.86
N ALA A 620 42.89 22.12 -1.65
CA ALA A 620 41.84 21.36 -0.98
C ALA A 620 40.49 22.09 -1.01
N PRO A 621 39.34 21.38 -1.10
CA PRO A 621 38.06 22.03 -1.01
C PRO A 621 37.85 22.53 0.42
N GLU A 622 37.86 23.85 0.54
CA GLU A 622 37.38 24.58 1.70
C GLU A 622 35.93 24.18 2.03
N ALA A 623 35.66 24.12 3.34
CA ALA A 623 34.33 24.06 3.90
C ALA A 623 33.44 25.18 3.34
N LYS A 624 32.39 24.80 2.61
CA LYS A 624 31.21 25.62 2.28
C LYS A 624 30.01 24.74 2.63
N GLY A 625 29.19 25.03 3.62
CA GLY A 625 28.65 26.33 4.02
C GLY A 625 27.14 26.19 3.89
N ALA A 626 26.43 26.30 5.02
CA ALA A 626 25.00 26.08 5.17
C ALA A 626 24.12 26.63 4.02
N LEU A 627 22.99 25.95 3.77
CA LEU A 627 21.88 26.36 2.92
C LEU A 627 21.69 27.89 2.94
N ARG A 628 21.70 28.50 1.75
CA ARG A 628 21.54 29.94 1.58
C ARG A 628 20.19 30.39 2.14
N GLN A 629 20.18 31.57 2.76
CA GLN A 629 18.99 32.20 3.35
C GLN A 629 17.83 32.41 2.35
N SER A 630 18.10 32.32 1.03
CA SER A 630 17.12 32.38 -0.05
C SER A 630 16.30 31.09 -0.25
N ASP A 631 16.81 29.93 0.18
CA ASP A 631 16.09 28.65 0.10
C ASP A 631 15.24 28.39 1.36
N ARG A 632 15.41 29.24 2.40
CA ARG A 632 14.63 29.19 3.65
C ARG A 632 13.28 29.91 3.56
N SER A 633 13.11 30.84 2.62
CA SER A 633 11.96 31.73 2.57
C SER A 633 10.84 31.18 1.69
N GLY A 634 9.88 30.46 2.30
CA GLY A 634 8.67 30.05 1.59
C GLY A 634 7.58 29.40 2.43
N LEU A 635 7.94 28.70 3.50
CA LEU A 635 6.97 28.00 4.35
C LEU A 635 6.22 29.03 5.22
N LYS A 636 4.92 29.22 4.95
CA LYS A 636 4.01 30.03 5.77
C LYS A 636 2.81 29.18 6.13
N ALA A 637 2.38 29.25 7.40
CA ALA A 637 1.12 28.66 7.82
C ALA A 637 -0.04 29.34 7.07
N GLU A 638 -1.04 28.56 6.65
CA GLU A 638 -2.17 29.04 5.83
C GLU A 638 -3.05 30.05 6.58
N ASP A 639 -3.06 29.99 7.91
CA ASP A 639 -3.87 30.85 8.79
C ASP A 639 -2.96 31.75 9.66
N LYS A 640 -2.93 33.06 9.38
CA LYS A 640 -2.14 34.05 10.14
C LYS A 640 -2.62 34.27 11.58
N ASP A 641 -3.86 33.87 11.89
CA ASP A 641 -4.47 33.99 13.22
C ASP A 641 -4.51 32.63 13.97
N GLY A 642 -3.84 31.61 13.42
CA GLY A 642 -3.71 30.27 13.99
C GLY A 642 -2.92 30.23 15.31
N ILE A 643 -3.16 29.21 16.14
CA ILE A 643 -2.52 29.02 17.46
C ILE A 643 -1.01 28.71 17.37
N MET A 644 -0.56 28.21 16.21
CA MET A 644 0.85 28.03 15.85
C MET A 644 1.17 28.72 14.52
N GLN A 645 2.39 29.22 14.42
CA GLN A 645 2.95 29.82 13.21
C GLN A 645 4.27 29.13 12.88
N TRP A 646 4.54 28.96 11.59
CA TRP A 646 5.85 28.51 11.14
C TRP A 646 6.93 29.56 11.48
N SER A 647 8.11 29.09 11.87
CA SER A 647 9.29 29.93 12.07
C SER A 647 10.55 29.13 11.75
N ASP A 648 11.61 29.79 11.31
CA ASP A 648 12.91 29.15 11.00
C ASP A 648 13.48 28.34 12.19
N ASP A 649 13.05 28.69 13.40
CA ASP A 649 13.35 28.00 14.64
C ASP A 649 12.79 26.57 14.73
N LEU A 650 11.80 26.23 13.91
CA LEU A 650 11.19 24.90 13.79
C LEU A 650 11.75 24.10 12.60
N SER A 651 12.60 24.69 11.77
CA SER A 651 13.23 23.94 10.68
C SER A 651 14.29 22.99 11.22
N VAL A 652 14.24 21.73 10.79
CA VAL A 652 15.29 20.72 10.97
C VAL A 652 16.29 20.72 9.82
N ASN A 653 16.12 21.62 8.85
CA ASN A 653 17.00 21.79 7.70
C ASN A 653 17.10 20.51 6.86
N ILE A 654 15.96 19.82 6.76
CA ILE A 654 15.67 18.70 5.84
C ILE A 654 14.34 19.07 5.17
N ARG A 655 14.36 19.47 3.90
CA ARG A 655 13.19 20.08 3.23
C ARG A 655 11.92 19.24 3.31
N GLU A 656 12.03 17.94 3.10
CA GLU A 656 10.88 17.03 3.16
C GLU A 656 10.25 16.99 4.56
N ILE A 657 11.08 16.96 5.60
CA ILE A 657 10.59 16.96 6.98
C ILE A 657 10.00 18.31 7.36
N ASP A 658 10.61 19.42 6.93
CA ASP A 658 10.09 20.76 7.18
C ASP A 658 8.71 20.97 6.52
N GLU A 659 8.49 20.42 5.32
CA GLU A 659 7.19 20.41 4.65
C GLU A 659 6.15 19.58 5.43
N GLN A 660 6.56 18.42 5.97
CA GLN A 660 5.70 17.59 6.81
C GLN A 660 5.36 18.27 8.14
N HIS A 661 6.32 18.93 8.79
CA HIS A 661 6.10 19.73 10.01
C HIS A 661 5.15 20.90 9.76
N LEU A 662 5.27 21.60 8.63
CA LEU A 662 4.33 22.67 8.26
C LEU A 662 2.90 22.13 8.13
N ARG A 663 2.73 20.95 7.53
CA ARG A 663 1.42 20.31 7.39
C ARG A 663 0.81 19.96 8.76
N LEU A 664 1.61 19.45 9.70
CA LEU A 664 1.17 19.20 11.08
C LEU A 664 0.71 20.49 11.77
N ILE A 665 1.44 21.60 11.60
CA ILE A 665 1.05 22.92 12.15
C ILE A 665 -0.30 23.37 11.58
N ASN A 666 -0.51 23.23 10.27
CA ASN A 666 -1.77 23.60 9.62
C ASN A 666 -2.95 22.74 10.12
N LEU A 667 -2.75 21.43 10.33
CA LEU A 667 -3.77 20.55 10.89
C LEU A 667 -4.12 20.92 12.34
N ILE A 668 -3.14 21.30 13.17
CA ILE A 668 -3.38 21.80 14.53
C ILE A 668 -4.17 23.12 14.50
N ASN A 669 -3.85 24.04 13.58
CA ASN A 669 -4.59 25.29 13.41
C ASN A 669 -6.03 25.04 12.94
N LYS A 670 -6.24 24.09 12.02
CA LYS A 670 -7.56 23.65 11.56
C LYS A 670 -8.38 23.05 12.69
N LEU A 671 -7.76 22.25 13.56
CA LEU A 671 -8.41 21.67 14.75
C LEU A 671 -8.83 22.78 15.72
N HIS A 672 -7.94 23.75 15.99
CA HIS A 672 -8.22 24.91 16.83
C HIS A 672 -9.40 25.75 16.30
N ALA A 673 -9.42 26.02 15.00
CA ALA A 673 -10.51 26.77 14.35
C ALA A 673 -11.85 26.01 14.41
N ALA A 674 -11.82 24.68 14.23
CA ALA A 674 -13.01 23.84 14.38
C ALA A 674 -13.56 23.88 15.81
N MET A 675 -12.68 23.89 16.82
CA MET A 675 -13.07 24.00 18.23
C MET A 675 -13.64 25.38 18.60
N ARG A 676 -13.05 26.46 18.07
CA ARG A 676 -13.47 27.85 18.39
C ARG A 676 -14.79 28.25 17.72
N SER A 677 -15.08 27.67 16.56
CA SER A 677 -16.27 27.99 15.76
C SER A 677 -17.55 27.30 16.22
N GLY A 678 -17.50 26.46 17.27
CA GLY A 678 -18.67 25.75 17.80
C GLY A 678 -19.27 24.73 16.81
N LYS A 679 -18.53 24.38 15.75
CA LYS A 679 -18.91 23.31 14.82
C LYS A 679 -18.92 22.01 15.61
N GLY A 680 -20.03 21.27 15.55
CA GLY A 680 -20.31 20.15 16.45
C GLY A 680 -19.19 19.10 16.54
N MET A 681 -19.22 18.30 17.61
CA MET A 681 -18.20 17.31 18.02
C MET A 681 -17.66 16.43 16.87
N GLN A 682 -18.49 16.19 15.85
CA GLN A 682 -18.17 15.39 14.67
C GLN A 682 -17.16 16.06 13.73
N ALA A 683 -17.22 17.40 13.56
CA ALA A 683 -16.25 18.14 12.74
C ALA A 683 -14.88 18.21 13.43
N THR A 684 -14.87 18.40 14.75
CA THR A 684 -13.64 18.35 15.55
C THR A 684 -13.01 16.96 15.55
N ALA A 685 -13.82 15.90 15.68
CA ALA A 685 -13.36 14.52 15.63
C ALA A 685 -12.73 14.16 14.27
N ALA A 686 -13.33 14.63 13.16
CA ALA A 686 -12.77 14.39 11.82
C ALA A 686 -11.39 15.04 11.62
N VAL A 687 -11.19 16.27 12.10
CA VAL A 687 -9.88 16.93 12.02
C VAL A 687 -8.86 16.29 12.97
N LEU A 688 -9.29 15.80 14.13
CA LEU A 688 -8.43 15.07 15.06
C LEU A 688 -7.97 13.72 14.48
N ASP A 689 -8.85 13.01 13.77
CA ASP A 689 -8.49 11.76 13.08
C ASP A 689 -7.50 12.02 11.92
N GLU A 690 -7.71 13.10 11.15
CA GLU A 690 -6.77 13.56 10.11
C GLU A 690 -5.38 13.87 10.72
N LEU A 691 -5.33 14.58 11.85
CA LEU A 691 -4.09 14.88 12.56
C LEU A 691 -3.37 13.62 13.06
N LYS A 692 -4.11 12.65 13.59
CA LYS A 692 -3.57 11.35 14.05
C LYS A 692 -2.95 10.58 12.89
N GLN A 693 -3.68 10.40 11.79
CA GLN A 693 -3.19 9.66 10.62
C GLN A 693 -1.94 10.30 10.04
N TYR A 694 -1.93 11.63 9.92
CA TYR A 694 -0.78 12.35 9.37
C TYR A 694 0.45 12.32 10.29
N THR A 695 0.25 12.33 11.61
CA THR A 695 1.33 12.16 12.59
C THR A 695 2.01 10.79 12.43
N VAL A 696 1.22 9.72 12.25
CA VAL A 696 1.77 8.37 12.03
C VAL A 696 2.56 8.31 10.72
N PHE A 697 2.06 8.92 9.66
CA PHE A 697 2.78 9.04 8.39
C PHE A 697 4.12 9.76 8.57
N HIS A 698 4.12 10.93 9.20
CA HIS A 698 5.33 11.71 9.45
C HIS A 698 6.41 10.90 10.20
N PHE A 699 6.03 10.22 11.29
CA PHE A 699 6.97 9.36 12.03
C PHE A 699 7.49 8.20 11.21
N SER A 700 6.65 7.56 10.39
CA SER A 700 7.10 6.47 9.52
C SER A 700 8.12 6.93 8.49
N SER A 701 7.99 8.17 7.98
CA SER A 701 8.96 8.77 7.07
C SER A 701 10.30 9.04 7.75
N GLU A 702 10.30 9.56 8.98
CA GLU A 702 11.53 9.77 9.76
C GLU A 702 12.20 8.44 10.14
N GLU A 703 11.41 7.44 10.54
CA GLU A 703 11.91 6.11 10.90
C GLU A 703 12.53 5.39 9.70
N ALA A 704 11.92 5.50 8.51
CA ALA A 704 12.48 4.99 7.27
C ALA A 704 13.82 5.67 6.93
N MET A 705 13.91 6.99 7.09
CA MET A 705 15.18 7.71 6.93
C MET A 705 16.26 7.24 7.90
N PHE A 706 15.91 6.97 9.16
CA PHE A 706 16.86 6.44 10.15
C PHE A 706 17.37 5.05 9.77
N GLU A 707 16.49 4.18 9.27
CA GLU A 707 16.80 2.82 8.87
C GLU A 707 17.69 2.80 7.61
N GLU A 708 17.37 3.64 6.62
CA GLU A 708 18.14 3.76 5.38
C GLU A 708 19.55 4.32 5.61
N HIS A 709 19.71 5.28 6.52
CA HIS A 709 20.97 6.00 6.72
C HIS A 709 21.75 5.58 7.98
N GLY A 710 21.21 4.65 8.78
CA GLY A 710 21.86 4.07 9.95
C GLY A 710 22.01 5.04 11.13
N TYR A 711 20.96 5.76 11.51
CA TYR A 711 21.01 6.71 12.63
C TYR A 711 21.05 6.01 14.00
N ALA A 712 22.16 6.16 14.75
CA ALA A 712 22.36 5.47 16.03
C ALA A 712 21.33 5.82 17.13
N GLY A 713 20.63 6.95 17.02
CA GLY A 713 19.60 7.39 17.96
C GLY A 713 18.21 6.78 17.71
N GLN A 714 18.04 5.96 16.67
CA GLN A 714 16.74 5.44 16.19
C GLN A 714 15.90 4.80 17.30
N VAL A 715 16.49 3.93 18.14
CA VAL A 715 15.75 3.18 19.17
C VAL A 715 15.06 4.10 20.18
N ASN A 716 15.75 5.15 20.64
CA ASN A 716 15.18 6.12 21.58
C ASN A 716 14.16 7.05 20.90
N HIS A 717 14.35 7.30 19.61
CA HIS A 717 13.48 8.15 18.81
C HIS A 717 12.13 7.47 18.54
N VAL A 718 12.14 6.21 18.07
CA VAL A 718 10.95 5.36 17.88
C VAL A 718 10.17 5.18 19.19
N ALA A 719 10.85 5.05 20.33
CA ALA A 719 10.19 4.97 21.63
C ALA A 719 9.42 6.26 21.99
N THR A 720 9.95 7.42 21.60
CA THR A 720 9.30 8.72 21.79
C THR A 720 8.06 8.86 20.89
N HIS A 721 8.13 8.38 19.64
CA HIS A 721 6.98 8.33 18.71
C HIS A 721 5.84 7.48 19.25
N LYS A 722 6.15 6.24 19.67
CA LYS A 722 5.16 5.34 20.27
C LYS A 722 4.46 5.95 21.50
N ALA A 723 5.22 6.63 22.36
CA ALA A 723 4.66 7.30 23.53
C ALA A 723 3.73 8.46 23.16
N PHE A 724 4.03 9.20 22.08
CA PHE A 724 3.16 10.28 21.60
C PHE A 724 1.87 9.74 20.97
N VAL A 725 1.97 8.77 20.05
CA VAL A 725 0.80 8.15 19.41
C VAL A 725 -0.15 7.59 20.48
N GLN A 726 0.38 6.92 21.50
CA GLN A 726 -0.43 6.41 22.60
C GLN A 726 -1.16 7.53 23.34
N LYS A 727 -0.50 8.65 23.59
CA LYS A 727 -1.10 9.80 24.30
C LYS A 727 -2.19 10.49 23.47
N VAL A 728 -2.04 10.53 22.14
CA VAL A 728 -3.07 11.01 21.21
C VAL A 728 -4.28 10.06 21.18
N LEU A 729 -4.04 8.74 21.18
CA LEU A 729 -5.10 7.73 21.29
C LEU A 729 -5.86 7.81 22.62
N ASP A 730 -5.16 8.06 23.72
CA ASP A 730 -5.78 8.25 25.04
C ASP A 730 -6.69 9.49 25.06
N PHE A 731 -6.27 10.59 24.40
CA PHE A 731 -7.12 11.78 24.24
C PHE A 731 -8.33 11.52 23.36
N GLU A 732 -8.16 10.81 22.24
CA GLU A 732 -9.27 10.41 21.37
C GLU A 732 -10.32 9.59 22.15
N GLN A 733 -9.88 8.63 22.97
CA GLN A 733 -10.76 7.84 23.85
C GLN A 733 -11.45 8.70 24.92
N GLN A 734 -10.77 9.68 25.51
CA GLN A 734 -11.38 10.61 26.47
C GLN A 734 -12.46 11.50 25.84
N ILE A 735 -12.27 11.89 24.58
CA ILE A 735 -13.23 12.70 23.81
C ILE A 735 -14.44 11.83 23.40
N LEU A 736 -14.19 10.61 22.90
CA LEU A 736 -15.25 9.67 22.50
C LEU A 736 -16.07 9.14 23.69
N SER A 737 -15.46 9.02 24.88
CA SER A 737 -16.14 8.58 26.11
C SER A 737 -16.96 9.67 26.80
N GLY A 738 -16.99 10.90 26.26
CA GLY A 738 -17.78 12.01 26.80
C GLY A 738 -17.29 12.55 28.15
N LYS A 739 -16.14 12.06 28.66
CA LYS A 739 -15.56 12.47 29.94
C LYS A 739 -14.89 13.85 29.90
N SER A 740 -14.53 14.34 28.71
CA SER A 740 -14.03 15.71 28.50
C SER A 740 -14.49 16.25 27.15
N SER A 741 -15.01 17.48 27.12
CA SER A 741 -14.99 18.28 25.88
C SER A 741 -13.54 18.53 25.48
N VAL A 742 -13.21 18.58 24.19
CA VAL A 742 -11.87 19.01 23.75
C VAL A 742 -11.61 20.41 24.33
N THR A 743 -10.75 20.51 25.35
CA THR A 743 -10.47 21.76 26.06
C THR A 743 -9.22 22.42 25.49
N MET A 744 -8.97 23.67 25.89
CA MET A 744 -7.71 24.39 25.61
C MET A 744 -6.46 23.60 26.05
N GLU A 745 -6.61 22.67 26.99
CA GLU A 745 -5.55 21.79 27.49
C GLU A 745 -5.03 20.81 26.42
N VAL A 746 -5.91 20.22 25.61
CA VAL A 746 -5.53 19.33 24.50
C VAL A 746 -4.78 20.11 23.42
N MET A 747 -5.26 21.32 23.13
CA MET A 747 -4.62 22.21 22.15
C MET A 747 -3.23 22.67 22.61
N ASN A 748 -3.07 23.00 23.89
CA ASN A 748 -1.78 23.37 24.46
C ASN A 748 -0.83 22.17 24.55
N PHE A 749 -1.35 20.95 24.77
CA PHE A 749 -0.53 19.75 24.73
C PHE A 749 0.02 19.46 23.33
N LEU A 750 -0.84 19.43 22.28
CA LEU A 750 -0.42 19.20 20.89
C LEU A 750 0.53 20.30 20.40
N LYS A 751 0.10 21.55 20.62
CA LYS A 751 0.90 22.70 21.07
C LYS A 751 2.40 22.45 21.33
N ASP A 752 2.64 22.30 22.62
CA ASP A 752 3.94 22.24 23.25
C ASP A 752 4.69 20.99 22.88
N TRP A 753 3.99 19.88 22.61
CA TRP A 753 4.62 18.65 22.20
C TRP A 753 5.27 18.80 20.82
N LEU A 754 4.55 19.29 19.81
CA LEU A 754 5.12 19.43 18.46
C LEU A 754 6.33 20.35 18.49
N VAL A 755 6.24 21.47 19.20
CA VAL A 755 7.37 22.40 19.34
C VAL A 755 8.56 21.76 20.07
N LYS A 756 8.33 21.01 21.15
CA LYS A 756 9.42 20.36 21.91
C LYS A 756 10.02 19.17 21.16
N HIS A 757 9.22 18.45 20.39
CA HIS A 757 9.66 17.34 19.57
C HIS A 757 10.56 17.85 18.44
N ILE A 758 10.06 18.79 17.63
CA ILE A 758 10.83 19.41 16.55
C ILE A 758 12.12 20.06 17.09
N LYS A 759 12.01 20.95 18.10
CA LYS A 759 13.18 21.70 18.58
C LYS A 759 14.13 20.88 19.45
N GLY A 760 13.68 19.77 20.04
CA GLY A 760 14.42 19.04 21.07
C GLY A 760 14.81 17.61 20.71
N VAL A 761 14.07 16.96 19.81
CA VAL A 761 14.22 15.56 19.41
C VAL A 761 14.64 15.51 17.94
N ASP A 762 13.93 16.20 17.06
CA ASP A 762 14.13 16.10 15.61
C ASP A 762 15.39 16.85 15.18
N LYS A 763 15.60 18.05 15.74
CA LYS A 763 16.84 18.80 15.58
C LYS A 763 18.12 18.06 15.99
N LYS A 764 18.03 16.99 16.77
CA LYS A 764 19.22 16.20 17.17
C LYS A 764 19.72 15.28 16.07
N TYR A 765 18.86 14.86 15.13
CA TYR A 765 19.31 14.08 13.99
C TYR A 765 19.74 14.97 12.82
N SER A 766 19.30 16.23 12.76
CA SER A 766 19.64 17.15 11.65
C SER A 766 21.13 17.21 11.33
N PRO A 767 22.07 17.34 12.29
CA PRO A 767 23.51 17.37 11.96
C PRO A 767 23.99 16.10 11.28
N PHE A 768 23.49 14.93 11.70
CA PHE A 768 23.87 13.64 11.17
C PHE A 768 23.51 13.47 9.68
N PHE A 769 22.33 13.96 9.29
CA PHE A 769 21.84 13.93 7.91
C PHE A 769 22.47 15.03 7.05
N ASN A 770 22.61 16.24 7.60
CA ASN A 770 23.27 17.37 6.93
C ASN A 770 24.75 17.08 6.60
N GLU A 771 25.47 16.38 7.48
CA GLU A 771 26.85 15.92 7.24
C GLU A 771 26.95 14.91 6.09
N ARG A 772 25.85 14.23 5.76
CA ARG A 772 25.72 13.28 4.66
C ARG A 772 25.14 13.91 3.38
N GLY A 773 24.95 15.23 3.38
CA GLY A 773 24.43 15.98 2.24
C GLY A 773 22.91 15.93 2.05
N ILE A 774 22.18 15.53 3.09
CA ILE A 774 20.72 15.44 3.09
C ILE A 774 20.18 16.70 3.77
N TYR A 775 19.45 17.53 3.03
CA TYR A 775 19.06 18.90 3.37
C TYR A 775 17.61 19.24 3.00
#